data_AF-A0A8H3VY79-F1
#
_entry.id   AF-A0A8H3VY79-F1
#
_cell.length_a   1.000
_cell.length_b   1.000
_cell.length_c   1.000
_cell.angle_alpha   90.00
_cell.angle_beta   90.00
_cell.angle_gamma   90.00
#
_symmetry.space_group_name_H-M   'P 1'
#
loop_
_entity.id
_entity.type
_entity.pdbx_description
1 polymer ?
#
loop_
_entity_poly.entity_id
_entity_poly.type
_entity_poly.pdbx_seq_one_letter_code
_entity_poly.pdbx_strand_id
1 'polypeptide(L)'
;QSSIMKTSATLLAIVAASNASPLGVSVKRDAFDSKDAMCKGWDLTTPEGADKLWEDTYSGASLDLFIKTQWEHENSWVKNLEDFVSGGTSGKSGAAGCSALGNECKPLNDMTCDDQYDAYGKTPIGKNSYWIFQAVKGMHAKFNELNRQLTKETLISGLQIGQMVTDFQGNQDDPGDVLGWLSAAASMGGAIGGLVPGAGTAIAGGFGMLSGIFSGLASSNSADEIDQGSISAALADAFKAATGALENTLRIATGGGTSQAEYDSLPAPKWDTFQSKITKFYNGGWFLVDDDEQAVTVALQSISNNIKPKVANDVMSAAKLHLVADRRDNVKSREDCGYAPGRQWMALRDGEEYCFYIMRNSPNPNRDNDWVEVEAEVYDKMASYGLGNRDPYYRAIIDCALNGGDDKDKVDLSNLAWGKVPTCYFNLPAVFIDKDTKKAVSFMIPTPTPSNNLRFGLSLLAMADFDGSHNPADLSSLPQELLRLILSHSSDIHSLLHTVASCRAFYGAFHSFPSPLIDSVLHRELDGSLLPEVIRATRARRLCNSSISKQELSEARKKLLQREPEKSLDWTVTEGIAAIQLGNSVADLSLAICREYLNNLESHIGNGNEWPPSVDELRRIQQSLFRFETYCNTFPPLGEHLWPNDDVREEWTTFFDIYQPWEIEQLGSVHEALFRLLAPVFNDCAQHDISWAWDEVRYARDYDDGHVEWLLSGGLRYVNKILSTANFHDRWVLMGGREAIHHECNWLYETFQTYKNLFLLRQKGQASGIGRVTKPGDLKEDDSLSTVERLWEWSHVKHYEGWGEQSFRCNMAMEDLFRSLRSCGYVFWDEGRLTRIGWFDQSVHDLDLDIGDEIYKNAPSLRSEERSWIIRSGLYQEGKRGYWDGNPETTAVDPSQEWRLAAYD
;
A
#
# COMPACT_ATOMS: atom_id res chain seq x y z
N GLN A 1 -50.70 33.67 1.31
CA GLN A 1 -50.61 33.20 2.70
C GLN A 1 -50.88 31.69 2.90
N SER A 2 -51.39 30.93 1.91
CA SER A 2 -51.61 29.47 2.05
C SER A 2 -50.41 28.57 1.63
N SER A 3 -49.31 29.13 1.12
CA SER A 3 -48.16 28.35 0.60
C SER A 3 -46.95 28.31 1.54
N ILE A 4 -46.88 29.17 2.55
CA ILE A 4 -45.76 29.24 3.52
C ILE A 4 -46.02 28.31 4.73
N MET A 5 -47.27 27.94 4.97
CA MET A 5 -47.64 27.06 6.09
C MET A 5 -47.41 25.56 5.83
N LYS A 6 -47.16 25.14 4.58
CA LYS A 6 -46.95 23.72 4.26
C LYS A 6 -45.49 23.28 4.43
N THR A 7 -44.51 24.16 4.19
CA THR A 7 -43.08 23.85 4.32
C THR A 7 -42.61 23.80 5.78
N SER A 8 -43.16 24.63 6.66
CA SER A 8 -42.87 24.58 8.11
C SER A 8 -43.53 23.38 8.79
N ALA A 9 -44.66 22.89 8.29
CA ALA A 9 -45.36 21.73 8.86
C ALA A 9 -44.63 20.41 8.58
N THR A 10 -43.93 20.28 7.45
CA THR A 10 -43.12 19.09 7.15
C THR A 10 -41.84 19.03 7.99
N LEU A 11 -41.21 20.18 8.28
CA LEU A 11 -40.06 20.28 9.19
C LEU A 11 -40.44 20.06 10.67
N LEU A 12 -41.63 20.49 11.09
CA LEU A 12 -42.14 20.24 12.45
C LEU A 12 -42.68 18.82 12.65
N ALA A 13 -43.17 18.14 11.61
CA ALA A 13 -43.65 16.76 11.71
C ALA A 13 -42.53 15.74 11.94
N ILE A 14 -41.33 16.00 11.40
CA ILE A 14 -40.13 15.18 11.68
C ILE A 14 -39.60 15.43 13.10
N VAL A 15 -39.87 16.60 13.69
CA VAL A 15 -39.40 16.99 15.04
C VAL A 15 -40.44 16.72 16.16
N ALA A 16 -41.71 16.53 15.80
CA ALA A 16 -42.77 16.26 16.78
C ALA A 16 -42.96 14.76 17.11
N ALA A 17 -42.51 13.85 16.23
CA ALA A 17 -42.55 12.41 16.50
C ALA A 17 -41.51 11.96 17.54
N SER A 18 -40.53 12.80 17.88
CA SER A 18 -39.47 12.49 18.85
C SER A 18 -39.73 12.98 20.28
N ASN A 19 -40.84 13.69 20.55
CA ASN A 19 -41.08 14.32 21.85
C ASN A 19 -42.50 14.03 22.40
N ALA A 20 -42.76 12.79 22.79
CA ALA A 20 -43.87 12.44 23.69
C ALA A 20 -43.61 11.16 24.52
N SER A 21 -42.55 11.22 25.34
CA SER A 21 -42.44 10.70 26.73
C SER A 21 -42.57 9.18 27.05
N PRO A 22 -42.09 8.73 28.24
CA PRO A 22 -40.77 8.97 28.83
C PRO A 22 -40.20 7.68 29.50
N LEU A 23 -38.87 7.60 29.74
CA LEU A 23 -38.23 7.22 31.02
C LEU A 23 -36.72 6.94 30.82
N GLY A 24 -35.91 7.98 31.08
CA GLY A 24 -34.55 7.98 31.66
C GLY A 24 -33.43 7.12 31.04
N VAL A 25 -32.62 7.71 30.16
CA VAL A 25 -31.29 7.20 29.73
C VAL A 25 -30.31 8.37 29.57
N SER A 26 -29.05 8.24 30.01
CA SER A 26 -27.98 9.24 29.83
C SER A 26 -27.27 9.09 28.47
N VAL A 27 -26.85 10.23 27.89
CA VAL A 27 -26.56 10.55 26.48
C VAL A 27 -25.09 10.30 26.05
N LYS A 28 -24.83 9.45 25.02
CA LYS A 28 -23.57 9.48 24.22
C LYS A 28 -23.35 10.92 23.78
N ARG A 29 -22.20 11.56 24.03
CA ARG A 29 -21.92 12.91 23.48
C ARG A 29 -21.73 12.84 21.96
N ASP A 30 -22.80 13.05 21.21
CA ASP A 30 -22.74 13.60 19.87
C ASP A 30 -21.94 14.93 19.95
N ALA A 31 -21.08 15.23 18.98
CA ALA A 31 -20.45 16.56 18.90
C ALA A 31 -21.51 17.68 18.93
N PHE A 32 -22.74 17.37 18.50
CA PHE A 32 -23.89 18.27 18.57
C PHE A 32 -24.53 18.39 19.96
N ASP A 33 -24.25 17.50 20.91
CA ASP A 33 -24.97 17.44 22.19
C ASP A 33 -24.56 18.51 23.18
N SER A 34 -23.31 18.95 23.11
CA SER A 34 -22.82 19.99 23.99
C SER A 34 -21.74 20.81 23.34
N LYS A 35 -21.64 22.05 23.81
CA LYS A 35 -20.55 22.96 23.50
C LYS A 35 -19.18 22.32 23.72
N ASP A 36 -18.98 21.67 24.87
CA ASP A 36 -17.70 21.00 25.18
C ASP A 36 -17.39 19.85 24.22
N ALA A 37 -18.39 19.07 23.79
CA ALA A 37 -18.20 17.99 22.81
C ALA A 37 -17.85 18.52 21.41
N MET A 38 -18.43 19.65 21.01
CA MET A 38 -18.09 20.29 19.73
C MET A 38 -16.68 20.87 19.75
N CYS A 39 -16.27 21.48 20.87
CA CYS A 39 -15.14 22.39 20.88
C CYS A 39 -13.85 21.88 21.52
N LYS A 40 -13.87 20.76 22.26
CA LYS A 40 -12.73 20.31 23.08
C LYS A 40 -12.44 18.82 22.90
N GLY A 41 -11.20 18.43 23.20
CA GLY A 41 -10.78 17.02 23.24
C GLY A 41 -10.31 16.44 21.91
N TRP A 42 -10.16 17.27 20.87
CA TRP A 42 -9.64 16.87 19.58
C TRP A 42 -8.11 16.94 19.57
N ASP A 43 -7.46 15.88 19.09
CA ASP A 43 -6.03 15.89 18.79
C ASP A 43 -5.84 16.33 17.33
N LEU A 44 -5.42 17.58 17.13
CA LEU A 44 -5.15 18.10 15.79
C LEU A 44 -3.67 17.98 15.42
N THR A 45 -2.80 17.53 16.34
CA THR A 45 -1.37 17.35 16.05
C THR A 45 -1.09 16.14 15.17
N THR A 46 -2.08 15.26 15.02
CA THR A 46 -2.01 14.05 14.20
C THR A 46 -3.02 14.09 13.04
N PRO A 47 -2.65 13.56 11.86
CA PRO A 47 -3.57 13.26 10.76
C PRO A 47 -4.87 12.57 11.18
N GLU A 48 -4.74 11.55 12.03
CA GLU A 48 -5.84 10.67 12.43
C GLU A 48 -6.83 11.41 13.33
N GLY A 49 -6.37 12.27 14.23
CA GLY A 49 -7.24 13.05 15.09
C GLY A 49 -7.95 14.20 14.35
N ALA A 50 -7.32 14.79 13.33
CA ALA A 50 -7.94 15.78 12.44
C ALA A 50 -9.04 15.17 11.55
N ASP A 51 -8.81 13.97 11.00
CA ASP A 51 -9.79 13.23 10.21
C ASP A 51 -11.00 12.80 11.07
N LYS A 52 -10.71 12.26 12.26
CA LYS A 52 -11.74 11.92 13.25
C LYS A 52 -12.62 13.11 13.61
N LEU A 53 -12.05 14.30 13.82
CA LEU A 53 -12.81 15.53 14.06
C LEU A 53 -13.73 15.86 12.88
N TRP A 54 -13.20 15.81 11.65
CA TRP A 54 -13.95 16.15 10.44
C TRP A 54 -15.19 15.27 10.26
N GLU A 55 -15.05 13.97 10.54
CA GLU A 55 -16.12 12.98 10.52
C GLU A 55 -17.12 13.16 11.66
N ASP A 56 -16.65 13.17 12.92
CA ASP A 56 -17.50 13.18 14.12
C ASP A 56 -18.30 14.49 14.27
N THR A 57 -17.81 15.60 13.71
CA THR A 57 -18.53 16.89 13.68
C THR A 57 -19.48 17.02 12.49
N TYR A 58 -19.55 16.01 11.62
CA TYR A 58 -20.32 16.02 10.38
C TYR A 58 -20.03 17.23 9.48
N SER A 59 -18.80 17.76 9.54
CA SER A 59 -18.41 19.00 8.86
C SER A 59 -18.47 18.83 7.35
N GLY A 60 -17.96 17.71 6.81
CA GLY A 60 -18.04 17.40 5.38
C GLY A 60 -19.48 17.26 4.86
N ALA A 61 -20.33 16.50 5.57
CA ALA A 61 -21.73 16.33 5.18
C ALA A 61 -22.53 17.64 5.22
N SER A 62 -22.26 18.48 6.22
CA SER A 62 -22.91 19.78 6.37
C SER A 62 -22.45 20.78 5.32
N LEU A 63 -21.17 20.74 4.95
CA LEU A 63 -20.64 21.51 3.83
C LEU A 63 -21.27 21.09 2.49
N ASP A 64 -21.33 19.78 2.19
CA ASP A 64 -21.95 19.27 0.96
C ASP A 64 -23.43 19.65 0.86
N LEU A 65 -24.17 19.52 1.97
CA LEU A 65 -25.57 19.91 2.03
C LEU A 65 -25.76 21.43 1.88
N PHE A 66 -24.93 22.23 2.55
CA PHE A 66 -24.98 23.68 2.43
C PHE A 66 -24.73 24.14 0.99
N ILE A 67 -23.67 23.64 0.36
CA ILE A 67 -23.33 23.97 -1.04
C ILE A 67 -24.50 23.60 -1.98
N LYS A 68 -25.13 22.44 -1.79
CA LYS A 68 -26.26 22.04 -2.67
C LYS A 68 -27.51 22.89 -2.50
N THR A 69 -27.76 23.38 -1.29
CA THR A 69 -29.03 24.01 -0.93
C THR A 69 -28.98 25.53 -1.00
N GLN A 70 -27.80 26.12 -0.93
CA GLN A 70 -27.62 27.56 -1.07
C GLN A 70 -27.82 28.02 -2.52
N TRP A 71 -28.31 29.25 -2.70
CA TRP A 71 -28.82 29.76 -3.97
C TRP A 71 -27.75 30.03 -5.04
N GLU A 72 -26.48 30.18 -4.65
CA GLU A 72 -25.32 30.31 -5.55
C GLU A 72 -24.49 29.03 -5.69
N HIS A 73 -24.94 27.91 -5.09
CA HIS A 73 -24.26 26.61 -5.09
C HIS A 73 -22.79 26.63 -4.61
N GLU A 74 -21.81 26.40 -5.48
CA GLU A 74 -20.39 26.51 -5.13
C GLU A 74 -19.90 27.95 -5.01
N ASN A 75 -20.59 28.92 -5.64
CA ASN A 75 -20.08 30.29 -5.72
C ASN A 75 -20.21 31.01 -4.37
N SER A 76 -19.15 31.73 -4.01
CA SER A 76 -19.01 32.51 -2.78
C SER A 76 -19.37 31.77 -1.49
N TRP A 77 -19.30 30.43 -1.48
CA TRP A 77 -19.89 29.60 -0.43
C TRP A 77 -19.35 29.95 0.96
N VAL A 78 -18.07 30.31 1.11
CA VAL A 78 -17.47 30.65 2.41
C VAL A 78 -18.11 31.91 3.00
N LYS A 79 -18.30 32.95 2.16
CA LYS A 79 -18.98 34.20 2.56
C LYS A 79 -20.45 33.94 2.83
N ASN A 80 -21.10 33.13 1.98
CA ASN A 80 -22.51 32.80 2.12
C ASN A 80 -22.76 31.96 3.38
N LEU A 81 -21.84 31.07 3.75
CA LEU A 81 -21.90 30.30 4.99
C LEU A 81 -21.75 31.23 6.20
N GLU A 82 -20.79 32.17 6.16
CA GLU A 82 -20.61 33.16 7.22
C GLU A 82 -21.87 34.01 7.40
N ASP A 83 -22.44 34.53 6.30
CA ASP A 83 -23.66 35.33 6.29
C ASP A 83 -24.88 34.55 6.77
N PHE A 84 -25.00 33.28 6.36
CA PHE A 84 -26.07 32.38 6.78
C PHE A 84 -26.00 32.09 8.28
N VAL A 85 -24.80 31.80 8.80
CA VAL A 85 -24.58 31.47 10.22
C VAL A 85 -24.74 32.71 11.10
N SER A 86 -24.23 33.87 10.67
CA SER A 86 -24.29 35.11 11.47
C SER A 86 -25.62 35.85 11.37
N GLY A 87 -26.51 35.46 10.45
CA GLY A 87 -27.76 36.17 10.18
C GLY A 87 -27.55 37.52 9.49
N GLY A 88 -26.47 37.65 8.70
CA GLY A 88 -26.06 38.87 8.01
C GLY A 88 -24.73 39.44 8.51
N THR A 89 -23.79 39.71 7.60
CA THR A 89 -22.44 40.23 7.90
C THR A 89 -22.33 41.77 7.88
N SER A 90 -23.44 42.49 7.67
CA SER A 90 -23.46 43.96 7.53
C SER A 90 -22.43 44.53 6.52
N GLY A 91 -22.02 43.72 5.54
CA GLY A 91 -21.01 44.09 4.53
C GLY A 91 -19.56 43.96 4.97
N LYS A 92 -19.26 43.36 6.13
CA LYS A 92 -17.90 43.09 6.63
C LYS A 92 -17.75 41.62 7.00
N SER A 93 -17.54 40.79 5.99
CA SER A 93 -17.27 39.35 6.12
C SER A 93 -15.77 39.13 6.31
N GLY A 94 -15.39 38.45 7.39
CA GLY A 94 -13.99 38.08 7.63
C GLY A 94 -13.53 36.92 6.74
N ALA A 95 -14.49 36.19 6.15
CA ALA A 95 -14.23 35.18 5.12
C ALA A 95 -13.76 35.77 3.77
N ALA A 96 -13.93 37.08 3.54
CA ALA A 96 -13.60 37.69 2.25
C ALA A 96 -12.11 37.64 1.88
N GLY A 97 -11.22 37.56 2.88
CA GLY A 97 -9.79 37.44 2.66
C GLY A 97 -9.29 36.01 2.39
N CYS A 98 -10.14 34.98 2.56
CA CYS A 98 -9.72 33.58 2.45
C CYS A 98 -9.44 33.13 1.00
N SER A 99 -9.89 33.88 0.00
CA SER A 99 -9.76 33.50 -1.42
C SER A 99 -8.47 34.01 -2.09
N ALA A 100 -7.58 34.68 -1.35
CA ALA A 100 -6.35 35.24 -1.89
C ALA A 100 -5.19 35.08 -0.92
N LEU A 101 -4.00 34.76 -1.44
CA LEU A 101 -2.76 34.69 -0.67
C LEU A 101 -2.38 36.06 -0.12
N GLY A 102 -1.71 36.08 1.04
CA GLY A 102 -1.26 37.30 1.71
C GLY A 102 -2.35 38.14 2.39
N ASN A 103 -3.63 37.86 2.14
CA ASN A 103 -4.74 38.49 2.87
C ASN A 103 -4.97 37.82 4.23
N GLU A 104 -5.71 38.47 5.14
CA GLU A 104 -6.15 37.82 6.37
C GLU A 104 -7.40 36.96 6.13
N CYS A 105 -7.33 35.65 6.41
CA CYS A 105 -8.48 34.75 6.42
C CYS A 105 -9.03 34.60 7.84
N LYS A 106 -10.08 35.36 8.17
CA LYS A 106 -10.64 35.44 9.53
C LYS A 106 -12.16 35.26 9.53
N PRO A 107 -12.69 34.13 9.03
CA PRO A 107 -14.12 33.86 9.10
C PRO A 107 -14.64 34.03 10.53
N LEU A 108 -15.79 34.69 10.68
CA LEU A 108 -16.40 35.08 11.95
C LEU A 108 -15.48 35.92 12.87
N ASN A 109 -14.48 36.60 12.29
CA ASN A 109 -13.47 37.38 13.00
C ASN A 109 -12.66 36.57 14.03
N ASP A 110 -12.31 35.32 13.69
CA ASP A 110 -11.54 34.41 14.56
C ASP A 110 -12.20 34.15 15.92
N MET A 111 -13.53 34.12 15.92
CA MET A 111 -14.31 33.71 17.08
C MET A 111 -13.87 32.32 17.55
N THR A 112 -13.75 32.12 18.86
CA THR A 112 -13.43 30.80 19.41
C THR A 112 -14.59 29.83 19.16
N CYS A 113 -14.32 28.52 19.14
CA CYS A 113 -15.40 27.52 19.00
C CYS A 113 -16.48 27.74 20.05
N ASP A 114 -16.06 28.02 21.29
CA ASP A 114 -16.96 28.24 22.42
C ASP A 114 -17.87 29.46 22.19
N ASP A 115 -17.31 30.58 21.74
CA ASP A 115 -18.07 31.80 21.46
C ASP A 115 -19.00 31.63 20.25
N GLN A 116 -18.55 30.92 19.22
CA GLN A 116 -19.35 30.64 18.03
C GLN A 116 -20.54 29.76 18.36
N TYR A 117 -20.32 28.71 19.16
CA TYR A 117 -21.38 27.82 19.60
C TYR A 117 -22.44 28.57 20.39
N ASP A 118 -22.03 29.47 21.30
CA ASP A 118 -22.98 30.29 22.08
C ASP A 118 -23.77 31.26 21.20
N ALA A 119 -23.11 31.89 20.23
CA ALA A 119 -23.74 32.87 19.35
C ALA A 119 -24.68 32.22 18.32
N TYR A 120 -24.24 31.11 17.70
CA TYR A 120 -24.85 30.58 16.48
C TYR A 120 -25.21 29.08 16.52
N GLY A 121 -24.85 28.35 17.57
CA GLY A 121 -25.08 26.91 17.73
C GLY A 121 -26.55 26.46 17.90
N LYS A 122 -27.52 27.27 17.49
CA LYS A 122 -28.97 26.94 17.53
C LYS A 122 -29.41 26.08 16.36
N THR A 123 -28.62 26.02 15.29
CA THR A 123 -28.88 25.20 14.10
C THR A 123 -27.74 24.20 13.91
N PRO A 124 -27.96 23.07 13.22
CA PRO A 124 -26.89 22.12 12.98
C PRO A 124 -25.66 22.75 12.29
N ILE A 125 -25.87 23.46 11.18
CA ILE A 125 -24.79 24.16 10.48
C ILE A 125 -24.13 25.26 11.33
N GLY A 126 -24.87 25.91 12.24
CA GLY A 126 -24.32 26.87 13.18
C GLY A 126 -23.39 26.24 14.23
N LYS A 127 -23.62 24.97 14.60
CA LYS A 127 -22.79 24.23 15.56
C LYS A 127 -21.45 23.79 14.94
N ASN A 128 -21.47 23.23 13.73
CA ASN A 128 -20.25 22.64 13.14
C ASN A 128 -19.55 23.51 12.09
N SER A 129 -20.14 24.64 11.66
CA SER A 129 -19.47 25.59 10.75
C SER A 129 -18.12 26.09 11.27
N TYR A 130 -17.87 26.04 12.59
CA TYR A 130 -16.56 26.38 13.16
C TYR A 130 -15.45 25.55 12.53
N TRP A 131 -15.62 24.23 12.47
CA TRP A 131 -14.60 23.31 11.94
C TRP A 131 -14.50 23.38 10.42
N ILE A 132 -15.61 23.68 9.73
CA ILE A 132 -15.57 24.04 8.30
C ILE A 132 -14.70 25.29 8.10
N PHE A 133 -14.87 26.33 8.91
CA PHE A 133 -14.05 27.55 8.85
C PHE A 133 -12.60 27.30 9.25
N GLN A 134 -12.31 26.43 10.22
CA GLN A 134 -10.93 26.05 10.56
C GLN A 134 -10.25 25.34 9.40
N ALA A 135 -10.94 24.45 8.68
CA ALA A 135 -10.38 23.82 7.49
C ALA A 135 -10.10 24.85 6.37
N VAL A 136 -10.97 25.86 6.18
CA VAL A 136 -10.69 26.97 5.24
C VAL A 136 -9.46 27.76 5.69
N LYS A 137 -9.31 28.04 6.99
CA LYS A 137 -8.16 28.75 7.55
C LYS A 137 -6.86 27.96 7.40
N GLY A 138 -6.87 26.67 7.72
CA GLY A 138 -5.69 25.82 7.58
C GLY A 138 -5.29 25.64 6.11
N MET A 139 -6.24 25.53 5.18
CA MET A 139 -5.91 25.60 3.74
C MET A 139 -5.19 26.92 3.41
N HIS A 140 -5.76 28.04 3.82
CA HIS A 140 -5.20 29.36 3.54
C HIS A 140 -3.79 29.52 4.15
N ALA A 141 -3.59 29.07 5.39
CA ALA A 141 -2.30 29.11 6.08
C ALA A 141 -1.26 28.20 5.40
N LYS A 142 -1.59 26.94 5.13
CA LYS A 142 -0.70 26.00 4.43
C LYS A 142 -0.35 26.50 3.02
N PHE A 143 -1.29 27.12 2.29
CA PHE A 143 -1.02 27.66 0.96
C PHE A 143 -0.13 28.90 1.01
N ASN A 144 -0.30 29.78 2.01
CA ASN A 144 0.60 30.90 2.23
C ASN A 144 2.01 30.43 2.57
N GLU A 145 2.12 29.43 3.43
CA GLU A 145 3.41 28.87 3.83
C GLU A 145 4.10 28.17 2.65
N LEU A 146 3.34 27.41 1.86
CA LEU A 146 3.82 26.79 0.64
C LEU A 146 4.29 27.82 -0.39
N ASN A 147 3.50 28.87 -0.64
CA ASN A 147 3.90 29.99 -1.49
C ASN A 147 5.20 30.64 -0.99
N ARG A 148 5.28 30.92 0.33
CA ARG A 148 6.48 31.49 0.95
C ARG A 148 7.72 30.62 0.73
N GLN A 149 7.59 29.31 0.80
CA GLN A 149 8.71 28.39 0.64
C GLN A 149 9.08 28.15 -0.82
N LEU A 150 8.10 28.03 -1.73
CA LEU A 150 8.31 27.88 -3.17
C LEU A 150 8.98 29.11 -3.80
N THR A 151 8.75 30.29 -3.24
CA THR A 151 9.37 31.54 -3.69
C THR A 151 10.77 31.80 -3.11
N LYS A 152 11.31 30.92 -2.24
CA LYS A 152 12.67 31.07 -1.72
C LYS A 152 13.72 30.56 -2.70
N GLU A 153 14.73 31.40 -2.98
CA GLU A 153 15.94 31.04 -3.75
C GLU A 153 16.72 29.83 -3.18
N THR A 154 16.55 29.54 -1.88
CA THR A 154 17.21 28.43 -1.20
C THR A 154 16.77 27.05 -1.70
N LEU A 155 15.55 26.93 -2.26
CA LEU A 155 15.02 25.64 -2.70
C LEU A 155 15.78 25.12 -3.94
N ILE A 156 16.03 26.01 -4.91
CA ILE A 156 16.85 25.70 -6.10
C ILE A 156 18.33 25.57 -5.72
N SER A 157 18.83 26.44 -4.86
CA SER A 157 20.22 26.37 -4.39
C SER A 157 20.50 25.03 -3.67
N GLY A 158 19.52 24.51 -2.93
CA GLY A 158 19.60 23.22 -2.23
C GLY A 158 19.66 21.99 -3.16
N LEU A 159 19.26 22.12 -4.43
CA LEU A 159 19.38 21.05 -5.42
C LEU A 159 20.83 20.82 -5.88
N GLN A 160 21.74 21.77 -5.65
CA GLN A 160 23.17 21.65 -6.01
C GLN A 160 23.43 21.47 -7.52
N ILE A 161 22.58 22.02 -8.39
CA ILE A 161 22.64 21.83 -9.86
C ILE A 161 24.02 22.20 -10.44
N GLY A 162 24.59 23.33 -10.03
CA GLY A 162 25.93 23.74 -10.49
C GLY A 162 27.05 22.76 -10.11
N GLN A 163 26.94 22.11 -8.94
CA GLN A 163 27.88 21.07 -8.54
C GLN A 163 27.65 19.78 -9.34
N MET A 164 26.40 19.41 -9.62
CA MET A 164 26.09 18.25 -10.48
C MET A 164 26.67 18.43 -11.89
N VAL A 165 26.54 19.61 -12.49
CA VAL A 165 27.11 19.95 -13.80
C VAL A 165 28.63 19.72 -13.80
N THR A 166 29.30 20.12 -12.72
CA THR A 166 30.74 19.90 -12.54
C THR A 166 31.08 18.42 -12.35
N ASP A 167 30.36 17.74 -11.44
CA ASP A 167 30.63 16.37 -11.03
C ASP A 167 30.41 15.37 -12.18
N PHE A 168 29.38 15.57 -12.99
CA PHE A 168 29.09 14.71 -14.14
C PHE A 168 29.71 15.21 -15.45
N GLN A 169 30.30 16.41 -15.47
CA GLN A 169 30.80 17.07 -16.69
C GLN A 169 29.69 17.19 -17.76
N GLY A 170 28.50 17.60 -17.31
CA GLY A 170 27.32 17.82 -18.15
C GLY A 170 27.10 19.30 -18.45
N ASN A 171 25.86 19.65 -18.76
CA ASN A 171 25.36 21.02 -18.79
C ASN A 171 23.93 21.04 -18.21
N GLN A 172 23.30 22.20 -18.25
CA GLN A 172 21.91 22.37 -17.82
C GLN A 172 21.05 22.96 -18.95
N ASP A 173 21.51 22.90 -20.21
CA ASP A 173 20.94 23.68 -21.34
C ASP A 173 19.68 23.02 -21.93
N ASP A 174 19.32 21.82 -21.46
CA ASP A 174 18.13 21.08 -21.85
C ASP A 174 17.23 20.87 -20.61
N PRO A 175 16.26 21.76 -20.37
CA PRO A 175 15.44 21.74 -19.17
C PRO A 175 14.40 20.62 -19.14
N GLY A 176 14.10 19.94 -20.26
CA GLY A 176 13.08 18.89 -20.33
C GLY A 176 11.69 19.30 -19.75
N ASP A 177 10.88 18.30 -19.37
CA ASP A 177 9.53 18.47 -18.83
C ASP A 177 9.51 18.79 -17.32
N VAL A 178 10.05 19.95 -16.92
CA VAL A 178 10.16 20.34 -15.49
C VAL A 178 8.83 20.34 -14.73
N LEU A 179 7.71 20.64 -15.39
CA LEU A 179 6.39 20.60 -14.76
C LEU A 179 5.94 19.16 -14.53
N GLY A 180 6.18 18.26 -15.48
CA GLY A 180 6.02 16.83 -15.30
C GLY A 180 6.90 16.28 -14.18
N TRP A 181 8.14 16.77 -14.03
CA TRP A 181 9.03 16.36 -12.95
C TRP A 181 8.46 16.74 -11.59
N LEU A 182 7.97 17.97 -11.42
CA LEU A 182 7.35 18.42 -10.16
C LEU A 182 6.09 17.61 -9.82
N SER A 183 5.26 17.33 -10.82
CA SER A 183 4.06 16.50 -10.64
C SER A 183 4.41 15.08 -10.18
N ALA A 184 5.38 14.46 -10.84
CA ALA A 184 5.87 13.14 -10.47
C ALA A 184 6.56 13.14 -9.09
N ALA A 185 7.40 14.13 -8.81
CA ALA A 185 8.08 14.29 -7.52
C ALA A 185 7.11 14.43 -6.35
N ALA A 186 5.99 15.13 -6.54
CA ALA A 186 4.93 15.25 -5.54
C ALA A 186 4.14 13.95 -5.34
N SER A 187 4.03 13.09 -6.36
CA SER A 187 3.37 11.78 -6.24
C SER A 187 4.25 10.67 -5.67
N MET A 188 5.57 10.76 -5.81
CA MET A 188 6.48 9.63 -5.52
C MET A 188 6.65 9.33 -4.04
N GLY A 189 6.32 10.25 -3.12
CA GLY A 189 6.31 9.98 -1.68
C GLY A 189 7.57 9.33 -1.08
N GLY A 190 8.73 9.39 -1.75
CA GLY A 190 9.99 8.75 -1.33
C GLY A 190 10.48 7.56 -2.17
N ALA A 191 9.91 7.28 -3.35
CA ALA A 191 10.17 6.09 -4.18
C ALA A 191 11.65 5.75 -4.49
N ILE A 192 12.59 6.71 -4.43
CA ILE A 192 14.03 6.49 -4.74
C ILE A 192 14.96 6.83 -3.55
N GLY A 193 14.43 7.46 -2.49
CA GLY A 193 15.23 8.05 -1.40
C GLY A 193 14.83 7.67 0.04
N GLY A 194 13.92 6.71 0.21
CA GLY A 194 13.37 6.37 1.51
C GLY A 194 12.27 7.34 1.97
N LEU A 195 11.36 6.84 2.81
CA LEU A 195 10.29 7.64 3.41
C LEU A 195 10.88 8.71 4.33
N VAL A 196 10.27 9.90 4.35
CA VAL A 196 10.40 10.78 5.51
C VAL A 196 9.73 10.05 6.69
N PRO A 197 10.42 9.85 7.82
CA PRO A 197 9.81 9.26 9.02
C PRO A 197 8.56 10.05 9.44
N GLY A 198 7.43 9.37 9.66
CA GLY A 198 6.20 9.98 10.19
C GLY A 198 5.13 10.42 9.18
N ALA A 199 5.22 10.02 7.89
CA ALA A 199 4.21 10.36 6.89
C ALA A 199 2.95 9.45 6.96
N GLY A 200 1.93 9.85 7.71
CA GLY A 200 0.60 9.20 7.77
C GLY A 200 -0.33 9.54 6.59
N THR A 201 -1.59 9.09 6.65
CA THR A 201 -2.59 9.21 5.56
C THR A 201 -2.97 10.65 5.19
N ALA A 202 -3.01 11.60 6.14
CA ALA A 202 -3.29 13.00 5.79
C ALA A 202 -2.11 13.69 5.07
N ILE A 203 -0.86 13.27 5.33
CA ILE A 203 0.31 13.74 4.57
C ILE A 203 0.21 13.24 3.12
N ALA A 204 -0.27 12.01 2.90
CA ALA A 204 -0.59 11.53 1.55
C ALA A 204 -1.72 12.34 0.87
N GLY A 205 -2.70 12.84 1.64
CA GLY A 205 -3.69 13.83 1.16
C GLY A 205 -3.06 15.15 0.72
N GLY A 206 -2.14 15.71 1.52
CA GLY A 206 -1.35 16.89 1.17
C GLY A 206 -0.48 16.69 -0.09
N PHE A 207 0.16 15.53 -0.23
CA PHE A 207 0.92 15.16 -1.43
C PHE A 207 0.04 14.96 -2.66
N GLY A 208 -1.12 14.31 -2.52
CA GLY A 208 -2.10 14.14 -3.59
C GLY A 208 -2.62 15.48 -4.09
N MET A 209 -2.86 16.44 -3.19
CA MET A 209 -3.23 17.80 -3.54
C MET A 209 -2.11 18.51 -4.31
N LEU A 210 -0.87 18.49 -3.83
CA LEU A 210 0.28 19.09 -4.52
C LEU A 210 0.49 18.47 -5.90
N SER A 211 0.45 17.14 -5.99
CA SER A 211 0.57 16.41 -7.25
C SER A 211 -0.53 16.81 -8.24
N GLY A 212 -1.78 16.94 -7.78
CA GLY A 212 -2.88 17.41 -8.63
C GLY A 212 -2.69 18.85 -9.11
N ILE A 213 -2.19 19.76 -8.27
CA ILE A 213 -1.88 21.15 -8.64
C ILE A 213 -0.79 21.18 -9.72
N PHE A 214 0.31 20.44 -9.53
CA PHE A 214 1.40 20.39 -10.50
C PHE A 214 0.99 19.68 -11.81
N SER A 215 0.18 18.63 -11.74
CA SER A 215 -0.34 17.92 -12.92
C SER A 215 -1.27 18.82 -13.74
N GLY A 216 -2.14 19.59 -13.07
CA GLY A 216 -2.99 20.59 -13.73
C GLY A 216 -2.19 21.68 -14.43
N LEU A 217 -1.08 22.13 -13.82
CA LEU A 217 -0.15 23.05 -14.46
C LEU A 217 0.52 22.48 -15.70
N ALA A 218 1.05 21.25 -15.62
CA ALA A 218 1.68 20.57 -16.74
C ALA A 218 0.71 20.37 -17.92
N SER A 219 -0.59 20.28 -17.64
CA SER A 219 -1.66 20.11 -18.64
C SER A 219 -2.22 21.43 -19.20
N SER A 220 -1.74 22.58 -18.70
CA SER A 220 -2.25 23.92 -19.06
C SER A 220 -1.30 24.68 -20.00
N ASN A 221 -1.79 25.75 -20.63
CA ASN A 221 -0.98 26.63 -21.50
C ASN A 221 0.18 27.33 -20.76
N SER A 222 0.28 27.20 -19.43
CA SER A 222 1.38 27.72 -18.62
C SER A 222 2.72 27.06 -18.97
N ALA A 223 2.72 25.89 -19.62
CA ALA A 223 3.92 25.24 -20.13
C ALA A 223 4.67 26.10 -21.18
N ASP A 224 3.95 26.95 -21.92
CA ASP A 224 4.52 27.84 -22.94
C ASP A 224 5.29 29.03 -22.33
N GLU A 225 5.12 29.31 -21.03
CA GLU A 225 5.74 30.45 -20.32
C GLU A 225 7.01 30.06 -19.54
N ILE A 226 7.40 28.78 -19.54
CA ILE A 226 8.58 28.29 -18.82
C ILE A 226 9.86 28.51 -19.64
N ASP A 227 10.87 29.19 -19.07
CA ASP A 227 12.17 29.39 -19.72
C ASP A 227 12.83 28.05 -20.08
N GLN A 228 13.05 27.83 -21.38
CA GLN A 228 13.69 26.63 -21.93
C GLN A 228 15.22 26.76 -22.03
N GLY A 229 15.81 27.81 -21.45
CA GLY A 229 17.24 28.11 -21.55
C GLY A 229 18.14 27.34 -20.57
N SER A 230 17.65 26.99 -19.37
CA SER A 230 18.38 26.10 -18.46
C SER A 230 17.50 25.40 -17.43
N ILE A 231 17.90 24.23 -16.92
CA ILE A 231 17.17 23.49 -15.87
C ILE A 231 16.88 24.38 -14.64
N SER A 232 17.86 25.17 -14.19
CA SER A 232 17.67 26.04 -13.01
C SER A 232 16.67 27.18 -13.25
N ALA A 233 16.69 27.79 -14.44
CA ALA A 233 15.71 28.80 -14.84
C ALA A 233 14.31 28.20 -15.02
N ALA A 234 14.22 27.05 -15.69
CA ALA A 234 12.97 26.33 -15.90
C ALA A 234 12.32 25.90 -14.57
N LEU A 235 13.09 25.40 -13.61
CA LEU A 235 12.59 25.08 -12.27
C LEU A 235 12.14 26.34 -11.51
N ALA A 236 12.85 27.47 -11.65
CA ALA A 236 12.43 28.73 -11.05
C ALA A 236 11.07 29.20 -11.59
N ASP A 237 10.91 29.16 -12.91
CA ASP A 237 9.63 29.51 -13.55
C ASP A 237 8.53 28.51 -13.21
N ALA A 238 8.86 27.22 -13.11
CA ALA A 238 7.90 26.18 -12.70
C ALA A 238 7.42 26.38 -11.26
N PHE A 239 8.31 26.74 -10.32
CA PHE A 239 7.90 27.09 -8.95
C PHE A 239 7.11 28.40 -8.89
N LYS A 240 7.39 29.35 -9.78
CA LYS A 240 6.57 30.57 -9.93
C LYS A 240 5.18 30.24 -10.50
N ALA A 241 5.08 29.35 -11.49
CA ALA A 241 3.80 28.87 -12.02
C ALA A 241 2.99 28.10 -10.96
N ALA A 242 3.68 27.30 -10.13
CA ALA A 242 3.09 26.62 -8.96
C ALA A 242 2.42 27.61 -8.00
N THR A 243 3.04 28.76 -7.77
CA THR A 243 2.45 29.85 -6.97
C THR A 243 1.14 30.34 -7.57
N GLY A 244 1.09 30.59 -8.88
CA GLY A 244 -0.14 30.98 -9.57
C GLY A 244 -1.23 29.91 -9.52
N ALA A 245 -0.87 28.63 -9.58
CA ALA A 245 -1.84 27.53 -9.43
C ALA A 245 -2.36 27.38 -8.01
N LEU A 246 -1.55 27.67 -6.99
CA LEU A 246 -1.98 27.74 -5.61
C LEU A 246 -2.98 28.87 -5.39
N GLU A 247 -2.72 30.06 -5.94
CA GLU A 247 -3.66 31.18 -5.92
C GLU A 247 -5.00 30.81 -6.59
N ASN A 248 -4.93 30.16 -7.76
CA ASN A 248 -6.13 29.70 -8.46
C ASN A 248 -6.91 28.62 -7.69
N THR A 249 -6.21 27.64 -7.12
CA THR A 249 -6.84 26.57 -6.33
C THR A 249 -7.50 27.14 -5.08
N LEU A 250 -6.81 28.04 -4.37
CA LEU A 250 -7.35 28.77 -3.21
C LEU A 250 -8.62 29.54 -3.59
N ARG A 251 -8.57 30.29 -4.70
CA ARG A 251 -9.73 31.03 -5.23
C ARG A 251 -10.90 30.10 -5.52
N ILE A 252 -10.67 28.99 -6.24
CA ILE A 252 -11.73 28.06 -6.65
C ILE A 252 -12.31 27.33 -5.43
N ALA A 253 -11.47 26.78 -4.55
CA ALA A 253 -11.89 26.03 -3.36
C ALA A 253 -12.72 26.88 -2.39
N THR A 254 -12.48 28.20 -2.35
CA THR A 254 -13.27 29.16 -1.55
C THR A 254 -14.50 29.73 -2.28
N GLY A 255 -14.85 29.19 -3.45
CA GLY A 255 -16.06 29.54 -4.20
C GLY A 255 -15.90 30.68 -5.20
N GLY A 256 -14.67 31.00 -5.61
CA GLY A 256 -14.39 32.01 -6.63
C GLY A 256 -14.34 31.47 -8.07
N GLY A 257 -14.69 30.20 -8.30
CA GLY A 257 -14.70 29.56 -9.62
C GLY A 257 -15.67 30.24 -10.59
N THR A 258 -15.34 30.29 -11.89
CA THR A 258 -16.21 30.94 -12.89
C THR A 258 -17.03 29.97 -13.75
N SER A 259 -16.76 28.67 -13.63
CA SER A 259 -17.42 27.60 -14.38
C SER A 259 -17.34 26.26 -13.65
N GLN A 260 -18.21 25.31 -14.02
CA GLN A 260 -18.15 23.95 -13.48
C GLN A 260 -16.81 23.26 -13.76
N ALA A 261 -16.21 23.53 -14.92
CA ALA A 261 -14.91 22.97 -15.28
C ALA A 261 -13.78 23.41 -14.33
N GLU A 262 -13.82 24.65 -13.81
CA GLU A 262 -12.87 25.09 -12.79
C GLU A 262 -13.05 24.32 -11.48
N TYR A 263 -14.30 24.08 -11.05
CA TYR A 263 -14.56 23.27 -9.85
C TYR A 263 -14.16 21.81 -10.03
N ASP A 264 -14.38 21.25 -11.23
CA ASP A 264 -13.98 19.89 -11.57
C ASP A 264 -12.45 19.71 -11.63
N SER A 265 -11.69 20.80 -11.75
CA SER A 265 -10.21 20.77 -11.70
C SER A 265 -9.63 20.73 -10.28
N LEU A 266 -10.45 20.86 -9.23
CA LEU A 266 -9.96 20.75 -7.86
C LEU A 266 -9.38 19.34 -7.61
N PRO A 267 -8.16 19.23 -7.07
CA PRO A 267 -7.56 17.94 -6.79
C PRO A 267 -8.27 17.29 -5.60
N ALA A 268 -8.85 16.11 -5.81
CA ALA A 268 -9.56 15.38 -4.75
C ALA A 268 -9.24 13.88 -4.81
N PRO A 269 -9.25 13.18 -3.66
CA PRO A 269 -9.13 11.72 -3.64
C PRO A 269 -10.18 11.07 -4.54
N LYS A 270 -9.80 10.06 -5.33
CA LYS A 270 -10.73 9.35 -6.23
C LYS A 270 -11.82 8.52 -5.50
N TRP A 271 -11.69 8.33 -4.19
CA TRP A 271 -12.56 7.48 -3.37
C TRP A 271 -13.35 8.30 -2.35
N ASP A 272 -14.39 9.03 -2.78
CA ASP A 272 -15.34 9.62 -1.83
C ASP A 272 -16.79 9.58 -2.34
N THR A 273 -17.74 9.76 -1.42
CA THR A 273 -19.19 9.74 -1.68
C THR A 273 -19.83 11.14 -1.76
N PHE A 274 -19.08 12.21 -1.49
CA PHE A 274 -19.58 13.58 -1.58
C PHE A 274 -19.86 13.97 -3.04
N GLN A 275 -20.82 14.87 -3.27
CA GLN A 275 -21.15 15.26 -4.65
C GLN A 275 -20.46 16.55 -5.06
N SER A 276 -20.37 17.54 -4.16
CA SER A 276 -19.67 18.81 -4.42
C SER A 276 -18.16 18.59 -4.51
N LYS A 277 -17.53 19.07 -5.58
CA LYS A 277 -16.08 19.03 -5.76
C LYS A 277 -15.32 19.78 -4.66
N ILE A 278 -15.91 20.84 -4.14
CA ILE A 278 -15.35 21.59 -3.00
C ILE A 278 -15.34 20.71 -1.75
N THR A 279 -16.43 20.00 -1.45
CA THR A 279 -16.44 19.12 -0.28
C THR A 279 -15.46 17.97 -0.44
N LYS A 280 -15.36 17.39 -1.63
CA LYS A 280 -14.33 16.37 -1.94
C LYS A 280 -12.91 16.88 -1.67
N PHE A 281 -12.65 18.13 -2.06
CA PHE A 281 -11.36 18.78 -1.85
C PHE A 281 -11.01 18.98 -0.36
N TYR A 282 -11.99 19.37 0.47
CA TYR A 282 -11.79 19.52 1.92
C TYR A 282 -11.83 18.19 2.71
N ASN A 283 -12.11 17.08 2.05
CA ASN A 283 -12.27 15.79 2.71
C ASN A 283 -10.93 15.24 3.24
N GLY A 284 -10.96 14.56 4.40
CA GLY A 284 -9.79 13.88 4.96
C GLY A 284 -9.01 14.66 6.03
N GLY A 285 -9.57 15.74 6.59
CA GLY A 285 -9.01 16.43 7.77
C GLY A 285 -7.66 17.14 7.59
N TRP A 286 -7.00 17.03 6.43
CA TRP A 286 -5.64 17.59 6.18
C TRP A 286 -5.50 19.07 6.56
N PHE A 287 -6.52 19.87 6.25
CA PHE A 287 -6.50 21.29 6.55
C PHE A 287 -6.78 21.63 8.02
N LEU A 288 -6.99 20.62 8.88
CA LEU A 288 -7.17 20.79 10.31
C LEU A 288 -5.94 20.38 11.13
N VAL A 289 -4.88 19.86 10.50
CA VAL A 289 -3.67 19.42 11.22
C VAL A 289 -2.87 20.63 11.74
N ASP A 290 -2.68 20.66 13.07
CA ASP A 290 -1.97 21.67 13.88
C ASP A 290 -0.45 21.60 13.66
N ASP A 291 0.01 22.02 12.49
CA ASP A 291 1.34 22.64 12.23
C ASP A 291 1.42 22.92 10.72
N ASP A 292 1.12 24.16 10.33
CA ASP A 292 1.15 24.55 8.92
C ASP A 292 2.57 24.65 8.37
N GLU A 293 3.58 24.90 9.21
CA GLU A 293 4.98 25.06 8.78
C GLU A 293 5.70 23.71 8.67
N GLN A 294 5.59 22.84 9.68
CA GLN A 294 6.25 21.53 9.67
C GLN A 294 5.67 20.62 8.59
N ALA A 295 4.34 20.57 8.45
CA ALA A 295 3.67 19.73 7.45
C ALA A 295 4.04 20.14 6.02
N VAL A 296 4.08 21.45 5.75
CA VAL A 296 4.50 21.99 4.44
C VAL A 296 6.00 21.79 4.22
N THR A 297 6.83 21.95 5.25
CA THR A 297 8.28 21.74 5.16
C THR A 297 8.61 20.27 4.82
N VAL A 298 7.95 19.32 5.46
CA VAL A 298 8.10 17.88 5.16
C VAL A 298 7.69 17.58 3.72
N ALA A 299 6.56 18.12 3.26
CA ALA A 299 6.08 17.93 1.89
C ALA A 299 7.07 18.47 0.84
N LEU A 300 7.56 19.69 1.05
CA LEU A 300 8.52 20.33 0.15
C LEU A 300 9.90 19.66 0.17
N GLN A 301 10.35 19.20 1.33
CA GLN A 301 11.62 18.49 1.41
C GLN A 301 11.55 17.15 0.69
N SER A 302 10.41 16.45 0.73
CA SER A 302 10.17 15.25 -0.06
C SER A 302 10.19 15.53 -1.56
N ILE A 303 9.51 16.58 -2.03
CA ILE A 303 9.55 17.00 -3.44
C ILE A 303 10.98 17.32 -3.86
N SER A 304 11.72 18.10 -3.06
CA SER A 304 13.11 18.44 -3.33
C SER A 304 14.01 17.20 -3.39
N ASN A 305 13.84 16.26 -2.46
CA ASN A 305 14.57 14.99 -2.43
C ASN A 305 14.26 14.10 -3.64
N ASN A 306 13.09 14.24 -4.26
CA ASN A 306 12.70 13.51 -5.47
C ASN A 306 13.15 14.22 -6.76
N ILE A 307 13.18 15.56 -6.77
CA ILE A 307 13.66 16.37 -7.91
C ILE A 307 15.18 16.29 -8.03
N LYS A 308 15.91 16.29 -6.92
CA LYS A 308 17.37 16.23 -6.88
C LYS A 308 17.97 15.07 -7.72
N PRO A 309 17.55 13.81 -7.57
CA PRO A 309 18.03 12.71 -8.41
C PRO A 309 17.59 12.82 -9.86
N LYS A 310 16.44 13.45 -10.15
CA LYS A 310 16.00 13.71 -11.54
C LYS A 310 16.89 14.73 -12.24
N VAL A 311 17.18 15.85 -11.60
CA VAL A 311 18.13 16.83 -12.16
C VAL A 311 19.51 16.19 -12.38
N ALA A 312 19.96 15.34 -11.46
CA ALA A 312 21.20 14.58 -11.65
C ALA A 312 21.13 13.67 -12.90
N ASN A 313 20.03 12.94 -13.11
CA ASN A 313 19.80 12.13 -14.31
C ASN A 313 19.92 12.95 -15.60
N ASP A 314 19.36 14.16 -15.65
CA ASP A 314 19.35 14.96 -16.88
C ASP A 314 20.70 15.62 -17.15
N VAL A 315 21.39 16.05 -16.10
CA VAL A 315 22.79 16.49 -16.20
C VAL A 315 23.67 15.32 -16.66
N MET A 316 23.43 14.10 -16.19
CA MET A 316 24.12 12.90 -16.66
C MET A 316 23.83 12.63 -18.15
N SER A 317 22.58 12.77 -18.59
CA SER A 317 22.18 12.63 -19.99
C SER A 317 22.90 13.66 -20.88
N ALA A 318 22.92 14.93 -20.47
CA ALA A 318 23.65 16.00 -21.14
C ALA A 318 25.17 15.75 -21.19
N ALA A 319 25.73 15.04 -20.19
CA ALA A 319 27.11 14.57 -20.16
C ALA A 319 27.38 13.36 -21.09
N LYS A 320 26.38 12.95 -21.88
CA LYS A 320 26.40 11.76 -22.76
C LYS A 320 26.63 10.46 -22.00
N LEU A 321 26.17 10.39 -20.75
CA LEU A 321 26.11 9.14 -20.01
C LEU A 321 24.89 8.33 -20.44
N HIS A 322 25.08 7.02 -20.55
CA HIS A 322 24.06 6.08 -20.99
C HIS A 322 24.05 4.89 -20.05
N LEU A 323 22.86 4.33 -19.83
CA LEU A 323 22.74 2.97 -19.30
C LEU A 323 23.03 1.98 -20.42
N VAL A 324 23.99 1.10 -20.22
CA VAL A 324 24.42 0.13 -21.22
C VAL A 324 24.07 -1.28 -20.78
N ALA A 325 23.41 -2.04 -21.66
CA ALA A 325 23.30 -3.49 -21.57
C ALA A 325 24.43 -4.14 -22.39
N ASP A 326 25.27 -4.93 -21.72
CA ASP A 326 26.42 -5.58 -22.34
C ASP A 326 26.04 -6.86 -23.08
N ARG A 327 26.23 -6.88 -24.40
CA ARG A 327 26.00 -8.03 -25.28
C ARG A 327 27.28 -8.63 -25.83
N ARG A 328 28.45 -8.24 -25.30
CA ARG A 328 29.73 -8.76 -25.76
C ARG A 328 29.89 -10.22 -25.36
N ASP A 329 30.63 -10.97 -26.18
CA ASP A 329 30.74 -12.42 -26.08
C ASP A 329 31.37 -12.93 -24.78
N ASN A 330 32.12 -12.05 -24.11
CA ASN A 330 32.83 -12.30 -22.86
C ASN A 330 32.02 -11.87 -21.62
N VAL A 331 30.75 -11.46 -21.78
CA VAL A 331 29.84 -11.07 -20.69
C VAL A 331 28.52 -11.81 -20.85
N LYS A 332 28.47 -13.08 -20.41
CA LYS A 332 27.30 -13.96 -20.57
C LYS A 332 26.69 -14.43 -19.25
N SER A 333 27.37 -14.21 -18.14
CA SER A 333 26.87 -14.55 -16.81
C SER A 333 27.10 -13.40 -15.82
N ARG A 334 26.51 -13.56 -14.63
CA ARG A 334 26.73 -12.66 -13.49
C ARG A 334 28.20 -12.57 -13.10
N GLU A 335 28.95 -13.67 -13.18
CA GLU A 335 30.37 -13.73 -12.88
C GLU A 335 31.17 -12.93 -13.92
N ASP A 336 30.81 -13.03 -15.20
CA ASP A 336 31.45 -12.25 -16.27
C ASP A 336 31.14 -10.75 -16.16
N CYS A 337 29.95 -10.39 -15.68
CA CYS A 337 29.58 -9.01 -15.38
C CYS A 337 30.50 -8.40 -14.31
N GLY A 338 30.97 -9.24 -13.37
CA GLY A 338 31.88 -8.84 -12.30
C GLY A 338 31.21 -7.95 -11.24
N TYR A 339 32.02 -7.50 -10.29
CA TYR A 339 31.57 -6.80 -9.09
C TYR A 339 32.06 -5.35 -9.01
N ALA A 340 32.45 -4.77 -10.14
CA ALA A 340 32.88 -3.38 -10.18
C ALA A 340 31.73 -2.45 -9.73
N PRO A 341 32.03 -1.36 -8.98
CA PRO A 341 31.01 -0.41 -8.56
C PRO A 341 30.18 0.06 -9.77
N GLY A 342 28.86 -0.05 -9.66
CA GLY A 342 27.93 0.39 -10.70
C GLY A 342 27.33 -0.70 -11.58
N ARG A 343 27.98 -1.87 -11.68
CA ARG A 343 27.49 -2.99 -12.49
C ARG A 343 26.36 -3.73 -11.80
N GLN A 344 25.33 -4.11 -12.55
CA GLN A 344 24.17 -4.86 -12.08
C GLN A 344 23.78 -5.92 -13.10
N TRP A 345 23.73 -7.19 -12.69
CA TRP A 345 23.15 -8.25 -13.52
C TRP A 345 21.64 -8.22 -13.34
N MET A 346 20.91 -7.87 -14.41
CA MET A 346 19.46 -7.64 -14.34
C MET A 346 18.78 -8.15 -15.61
N ALA A 347 17.50 -8.47 -15.47
CA ALA A 347 16.64 -8.78 -16.61
C ALA A 347 16.24 -7.49 -17.35
N LEU A 348 16.39 -7.47 -18.67
CA LEU A 348 15.76 -6.48 -19.55
C LEU A 348 14.29 -6.84 -19.78
N ARG A 349 14.02 -8.13 -20.01
CA ARG A 349 12.71 -8.78 -20.20
C ARG A 349 12.80 -10.23 -19.74
N ASP A 350 11.66 -10.91 -19.60
CA ASP A 350 11.64 -12.33 -19.23
C ASP A 350 12.53 -13.18 -20.16
N GLY A 351 13.53 -13.83 -19.58
CA GLY A 351 14.49 -14.67 -20.31
C GLY A 351 15.65 -13.92 -20.97
N GLU A 352 15.75 -12.60 -20.82
CA GLU A 352 16.85 -11.77 -21.33
C GLU A 352 17.55 -11.02 -20.19
N GLU A 353 18.71 -11.52 -19.76
CA GLU A 353 19.54 -10.88 -18.74
C GLU A 353 20.83 -10.33 -19.32
N TYR A 354 21.22 -9.15 -18.83
CA TYR A 354 22.45 -8.48 -19.26
C TYR A 354 23.17 -7.86 -18.07
N CYS A 355 24.46 -7.59 -18.26
CA CYS A 355 25.21 -6.75 -17.35
C CYS A 355 24.92 -5.28 -17.67
N PHE A 356 24.30 -4.57 -16.72
CA PHE A 356 23.97 -3.15 -16.82
C PHE A 356 24.97 -2.28 -16.08
N TYR A 357 25.45 -1.23 -16.73
CA TYR A 357 26.32 -0.22 -16.13
C TYR A 357 26.33 1.08 -16.94
N ILE A 358 26.91 2.15 -16.38
CA ILE A 358 26.96 3.45 -17.02
C ILE A 358 28.22 3.57 -17.89
N MET A 359 28.05 4.02 -19.13
CA MET A 359 29.15 4.40 -20.01
C MET A 359 28.97 5.82 -20.52
N ARG A 360 30.09 6.50 -20.79
CA ARG A 360 30.12 7.77 -21.49
C ARG A 360 30.39 7.55 -22.98
N ASN A 361 29.55 8.14 -23.82
CA ASN A 361 29.79 8.19 -25.27
C ASN A 361 30.66 9.42 -25.62
N SER A 362 31.80 9.17 -26.25
CA SER A 362 32.73 10.17 -26.80
C SER A 362 33.42 11.04 -25.74
N PRO A 363 34.32 10.48 -24.91
CA PRO A 363 35.12 11.22 -23.94
C PRO A 363 36.16 12.17 -24.56
N ASN A 364 36.32 12.18 -25.90
CA ASN A 364 37.26 13.04 -26.62
C ASN A 364 36.53 13.73 -27.80
N PRO A 365 36.47 15.07 -27.86
CA PRO A 365 35.72 15.80 -28.89
C PRO A 365 36.24 15.59 -30.33
N ASN A 366 37.38 14.91 -30.49
CA ASN A 366 38.00 14.60 -31.78
C ASN A 366 37.82 13.12 -32.23
N ARG A 367 37.04 12.31 -31.50
CA ARG A 367 36.80 10.89 -31.84
C ARG A 367 35.34 10.52 -31.61
N ASP A 368 34.57 10.40 -32.69
CA ASP A 368 33.20 9.90 -32.65
C ASP A 368 33.17 8.40 -32.30
N ASN A 369 32.23 8.00 -31.41
CA ASN A 369 31.93 6.60 -31.02
C ASN A 369 33.00 5.88 -30.17
N ASP A 370 33.70 6.58 -29.27
CA ASP A 370 34.49 5.89 -28.23
C ASP A 370 33.64 5.75 -26.96
N TRP A 371 33.38 4.52 -26.53
CA TRP A 371 32.57 4.20 -25.35
C TRP A 371 33.48 3.82 -24.21
N VAL A 372 33.38 4.54 -23.09
CA VAL A 372 34.21 4.31 -21.90
C VAL A 372 33.30 4.16 -20.69
N GLU A 373 33.46 3.04 -19.98
CA GLU A 373 32.79 2.83 -18.70
C GLU A 373 33.25 3.90 -17.71
N VAL A 374 32.32 4.44 -16.92
CA VAL A 374 32.65 5.50 -15.98
C VAL A 374 33.42 4.96 -14.77
N GLU A 375 34.30 5.78 -14.23
CA GLU A 375 35.07 5.46 -13.02
C GLU A 375 34.16 5.38 -11.78
N ALA A 376 34.63 4.67 -10.74
CA ALA A 376 33.89 4.48 -9.48
C ALA A 376 33.39 5.80 -8.85
N GLU A 377 34.18 6.87 -8.98
CA GLU A 377 33.84 8.20 -8.46
C GLU A 377 32.49 8.72 -9.02
N VAL A 378 32.15 8.42 -10.27
CA VAL A 378 30.85 8.85 -10.86
C VAL A 378 29.69 8.22 -10.10
N TYR A 379 29.83 6.97 -9.66
CA TYR A 379 28.81 6.29 -8.87
C TYR A 379 28.73 6.83 -7.43
N ASP A 380 29.85 7.26 -6.84
CA ASP A 380 29.84 7.95 -5.54
C ASP A 380 29.12 9.31 -5.65
N LYS A 381 29.33 10.02 -6.76
CA LYS A 381 28.58 11.25 -7.07
C LYS A 381 27.09 10.97 -7.25
N MET A 382 26.72 9.94 -8.02
CA MET A 382 25.32 9.50 -8.14
C MET A 382 24.69 9.26 -6.76
N ALA A 383 25.38 8.56 -5.86
CA ALA A 383 24.90 8.33 -4.51
C ALA A 383 24.66 9.62 -3.73
N SER A 384 25.58 10.60 -3.81
CA SER A 384 25.44 11.90 -3.14
C SER A 384 24.23 12.73 -3.61
N TYR A 385 23.69 12.40 -4.79
CA TYR A 385 22.53 13.05 -5.38
C TYR A 385 21.24 12.20 -5.32
N GLY A 386 21.23 11.12 -4.53
CA GLY A 386 20.05 10.26 -4.36
C GLY A 386 19.89 9.16 -5.41
N LEU A 387 20.89 8.93 -6.26
CA LEU A 387 20.92 7.85 -7.27
C LEU A 387 21.80 6.67 -6.82
N GLY A 388 21.95 6.48 -5.50
CA GLY A 388 22.81 5.43 -4.92
C GLY A 388 22.21 4.03 -5.01
N ASN A 389 20.88 3.91 -4.97
CA ASN A 389 20.18 2.65 -5.15
C ASN A 389 19.98 2.37 -6.64
N ARG A 390 20.87 1.55 -7.22
CA ARG A 390 21.03 1.40 -8.68
C ARG A 390 19.95 0.53 -9.31
N ASP A 391 19.48 -0.52 -8.63
CA ASP A 391 18.45 -1.41 -9.18
C ASP A 391 17.14 -0.67 -9.51
N PRO A 392 16.49 0.07 -8.59
CA PRO A 392 15.26 0.80 -8.93
C PRO A 392 15.50 1.92 -9.93
N TYR A 393 16.66 2.58 -9.89
CA TYR A 393 17.03 3.61 -10.88
C TYR A 393 17.19 3.02 -12.28
N TYR A 394 17.96 1.94 -12.44
CA TYR A 394 18.16 1.27 -13.72
C TYR A 394 16.86 0.63 -14.23
N ARG A 395 16.02 0.07 -13.35
CA ARG A 395 14.69 -0.43 -13.74
C ARG A 395 13.79 0.69 -14.26
N ALA A 396 13.80 1.86 -13.63
CA ALA A 396 13.03 3.00 -14.11
C ALA A 396 13.50 3.49 -15.49
N ILE A 397 14.83 3.49 -15.73
CA ILE A 397 15.40 3.79 -17.04
C ILE A 397 15.00 2.74 -18.08
N ILE A 398 15.07 1.45 -17.74
CA ILE A 398 14.66 0.34 -18.61
C ILE A 398 13.16 0.46 -18.92
N ASP A 399 12.33 0.73 -17.92
CA ASP A 399 10.89 0.94 -18.09
C ASP A 399 10.61 2.07 -19.07
N CYS A 400 11.27 3.24 -18.92
CA CYS A 400 11.14 4.32 -19.90
C CYS A 400 11.59 3.89 -21.30
N ALA A 401 12.72 3.19 -21.41
CA ALA A 401 13.27 2.79 -22.70
C ALA A 401 12.34 1.81 -23.45
N LEU A 402 11.62 0.95 -22.73
CA LEU A 402 10.72 -0.07 -23.27
C LEU A 402 9.28 0.41 -23.44
N ASN A 403 8.79 1.25 -22.51
CA ASN A 403 7.36 1.59 -22.36
C ASN A 403 7.05 3.08 -22.54
N GLY A 404 8.05 3.96 -22.70
CA GLY A 404 7.90 5.42 -22.78
C GLY A 404 7.22 6.00 -24.02
N GLY A 405 6.73 5.16 -24.95
CA GLY A 405 6.11 5.63 -26.19
C GLY A 405 7.06 6.41 -27.12
N ASP A 406 6.48 7.32 -27.92
CA ASP A 406 7.20 8.11 -28.95
C ASP A 406 7.95 9.33 -28.39
N ASP A 407 7.61 9.79 -27.19
CA ASP A 407 8.13 11.02 -26.57
C ASP A 407 8.75 10.72 -25.19
N LYS A 408 9.95 10.11 -25.22
CA LYS A 408 10.68 9.63 -24.03
C LYS A 408 11.15 10.76 -23.09
N ASP A 409 11.03 12.01 -23.52
CA ASP A 409 11.43 13.18 -22.76
C ASP A 409 10.27 13.76 -21.92
N LYS A 410 9.06 13.20 -22.06
CA LYS A 410 7.89 13.50 -21.22
C LYS A 410 7.61 12.42 -20.19
N VAL A 411 7.28 12.86 -18.99
CA VAL A 411 6.92 11.95 -17.90
C VAL A 411 5.48 11.47 -18.08
N ASP A 412 5.24 10.16 -17.95
CA ASP A 412 3.86 9.64 -17.98
C ASP A 412 3.15 9.93 -16.64
N LEU A 413 2.26 10.91 -16.66
CA LEU A 413 1.45 11.30 -15.50
C LEU A 413 0.10 10.55 -15.42
N SER A 414 -0.20 9.64 -16.35
CA SER A 414 -1.51 8.97 -16.40
C SER A 414 -1.73 7.92 -15.31
N ASN A 415 -0.64 7.34 -14.78
CA ASN A 415 -0.65 6.23 -13.82
C ASN A 415 0.10 6.55 -12.52
N LEU A 416 0.05 7.81 -12.05
CA LEU A 416 0.68 8.20 -10.79
C LEU A 416 0.10 7.41 -9.62
N ALA A 417 0.95 6.59 -9.00
CA ALA A 417 0.64 5.83 -7.80
C ALA A 417 1.65 6.20 -6.70
N TRP A 418 1.15 6.41 -5.49
CA TRP A 418 1.98 6.78 -4.36
C TRP A 418 3.08 5.73 -4.11
N GLY A 419 4.32 6.19 -3.94
CA GLY A 419 5.48 5.32 -3.73
C GLY A 419 6.07 4.64 -4.97
N LYS A 420 5.54 4.90 -6.18
CA LYS A 420 6.09 4.37 -7.45
C LYS A 420 6.75 5.47 -8.28
N VAL A 421 7.83 5.12 -8.97
CA VAL A 421 8.48 6.00 -9.97
C VAL A 421 7.66 5.96 -11.25
N PRO A 422 7.15 7.11 -11.75
CA PRO A 422 6.42 7.14 -13.02
C PRO A 422 7.29 6.80 -14.22
N THR A 423 6.70 6.19 -15.25
CA THR A 423 7.40 5.86 -16.50
C THR A 423 8.01 7.13 -17.11
N CYS A 424 9.25 7.03 -17.57
CA CYS A 424 10.05 8.14 -18.10
C CYS A 424 10.36 9.29 -17.15
N TYR A 425 10.12 9.13 -15.84
CA TYR A 425 10.71 10.04 -14.87
C TYR A 425 12.24 10.04 -14.99
N PHE A 426 12.87 8.87 -15.02
CA PHE A 426 14.28 8.73 -15.40
C PHE A 426 14.40 8.28 -16.84
N ASN A 427 14.78 9.21 -17.71
CA ASN A 427 14.91 9.03 -19.15
C ASN A 427 16.38 8.98 -19.61
N LEU A 428 17.32 8.56 -18.75
CA LEU A 428 18.71 8.38 -19.17
C LEU A 428 18.76 7.45 -20.40
N PRO A 429 19.42 7.83 -21.51
CA PRO A 429 19.44 7.00 -22.71
C PRO A 429 19.99 5.59 -22.44
N ALA A 430 19.26 4.56 -22.88
CA ALA A 430 19.64 3.16 -22.72
C ALA A 430 20.00 2.50 -24.06
N VAL A 431 21.12 1.78 -24.10
CA VAL A 431 21.69 1.21 -25.33
C VAL A 431 22.33 -0.17 -25.12
N PHE A 432 22.47 -0.93 -26.19
CA PHE A 432 23.29 -2.14 -26.24
C PHE A 432 24.71 -1.84 -26.69
N ILE A 433 25.69 -2.54 -26.13
CA ILE A 433 27.07 -2.58 -26.66
C ILE A 433 27.37 -3.95 -27.26
N ASP A 434 27.68 -3.98 -28.56
CA ASP A 434 27.74 -5.20 -29.38
C ASP A 434 29.17 -5.64 -29.79
N LYS A 435 29.21 -6.86 -30.34
CA LYS A 435 30.33 -7.79 -30.55
C LYS A 435 31.57 -7.29 -31.33
N ASP A 436 31.44 -6.35 -32.28
CA ASP A 436 32.54 -6.06 -33.24
C ASP A 436 32.72 -4.58 -33.63
N THR A 437 32.02 -3.67 -32.98
CA THR A 437 32.28 -2.23 -33.17
C THR A 437 32.07 -1.55 -31.85
N LYS A 438 32.89 -0.54 -31.53
CA LYS A 438 32.60 0.45 -30.47
C LYS A 438 31.35 1.28 -30.81
N LYS A 439 30.26 0.67 -31.28
CA LYS A 439 29.01 1.32 -31.69
C LYS A 439 27.93 0.76 -30.79
N ALA A 440 27.20 1.65 -30.15
CA ALA A 440 26.03 1.26 -29.40
C ALA A 440 24.79 1.33 -30.29
N VAL A 441 23.82 0.45 -30.02
CA VAL A 441 22.53 0.39 -30.69
C VAL A 441 21.45 0.73 -29.66
N SER A 442 20.57 1.67 -29.97
CA SER A 442 19.44 2.02 -29.10
C SER A 442 18.56 0.78 -28.83
N PHE A 443 17.91 0.73 -27.67
CA PHE A 443 16.82 -0.22 -27.40
C PHE A 443 15.61 0.09 -28.30
N MET A 444 15.72 -0.13 -29.62
CA MET A 444 14.60 -0.05 -30.56
C MET A 444 14.03 -1.44 -30.80
N ILE A 445 12.70 -1.52 -30.71
CA ILE A 445 11.91 -2.62 -31.27
C ILE A 445 12.12 -2.59 -32.79
N PRO A 446 12.51 -3.69 -33.46
CA PRO A 446 12.56 -3.71 -34.92
C PRO A 446 11.14 -3.52 -35.46
N THR A 447 10.87 -2.40 -36.12
CA THR A 447 9.75 -2.35 -37.08
C THR A 447 10.06 -3.36 -38.18
N PRO A 448 9.13 -4.27 -38.53
CA PRO A 448 9.41 -5.29 -39.55
C PRO A 448 9.50 -4.61 -40.93
N THR A 449 10.72 -4.36 -41.41
CA THR A 449 10.95 -4.13 -42.84
C THR A 449 11.01 -5.47 -43.58
N PRO A 450 10.32 -5.62 -44.72
CA PRO A 450 10.22 -6.89 -45.42
C PRO A 450 11.52 -7.17 -46.20
N SER A 451 12.30 -8.16 -45.76
CA SER A 451 13.39 -8.73 -46.56
C SER A 451 13.14 -10.20 -46.86
N ASN A 452 13.19 -10.50 -48.16
CA ASN A 452 12.85 -11.74 -48.81
C ASN A 452 13.67 -12.98 -48.39
N ASN A 453 12.99 -14.13 -48.43
CA ASN A 453 13.45 -15.52 -48.58
C ASN A 453 14.14 -16.15 -47.36
N LEU A 454 13.59 -17.21 -46.73
CA LEU A 454 13.32 -18.52 -47.33
C LEU A 454 12.14 -19.26 -46.68
N ARG A 455 11.33 -19.85 -47.56
CA ARG A 455 10.16 -20.70 -47.31
C ARG A 455 10.51 -21.97 -46.52
N PHE A 456 9.66 -22.35 -45.56
CA PHE A 456 9.07 -23.70 -45.52
C PHE A 456 7.74 -23.68 -44.75
N GLY A 457 6.64 -23.96 -45.47
CA GLY A 457 5.51 -24.73 -44.95
C GLY A 457 4.36 -23.99 -44.25
N LEU A 458 3.57 -23.20 -44.99
CA LEU A 458 2.13 -23.00 -44.71
C LEU A 458 1.41 -22.64 -46.01
N SER A 459 1.18 -23.66 -46.82
CA SER A 459 0.29 -23.59 -47.99
C SER A 459 -1.13 -23.92 -47.54
N LEU A 460 -1.89 -22.93 -47.09
CA LEU A 460 -3.36 -22.98 -47.02
C LEU A 460 -3.86 -21.58 -46.63
N LEU A 461 -3.96 -20.68 -47.61
CA LEU A 461 -4.87 -19.51 -47.68
C LEU A 461 -4.49 -18.66 -48.89
N ALA A 462 -4.80 -19.15 -50.08
CA ALA A 462 -4.81 -18.35 -51.30
C ALA A 462 -5.79 -18.97 -52.30
N MET A 463 -7.09 -18.92 -51.98
CA MET A 463 -8.16 -18.96 -52.98
C MET A 463 -9.41 -18.30 -52.38
N ALA A 464 -9.57 -17.02 -52.64
CA ALA A 464 -10.87 -16.38 -52.85
C ALA A 464 -10.60 -15.04 -53.53
N ASP A 465 -10.85 -14.99 -54.85
CA ASP A 465 -11.06 -13.75 -55.57
C ASP A 465 -12.14 -12.92 -54.82
N PHE A 466 -11.82 -11.68 -54.47
CA PHE A 466 -12.83 -10.69 -54.11
C PHE A 466 -12.72 -9.50 -55.05
N ASP A 467 -13.60 -9.56 -56.05
CA ASP A 467 -14.02 -8.46 -56.89
C ASP A 467 -14.79 -7.41 -56.06
N GLY A 468 -14.71 -6.16 -56.50
CA GLY A 468 -15.50 -4.98 -56.14
C GLY A 468 -16.25 -4.89 -54.80
N SER A 469 -15.88 -3.86 -54.03
CA SER A 469 -16.58 -3.25 -52.87
C SER A 469 -16.22 -3.81 -51.49
N HIS A 470 -15.32 -3.13 -50.78
CA HIS A 470 -15.14 -3.34 -49.34
C HIS A 470 -15.22 -2.01 -48.58
N ASN A 471 -16.25 -1.94 -47.72
CA ASN A 471 -16.21 -1.20 -46.46
C ASN A 471 -14.95 -1.61 -45.66
N PRO A 472 -14.36 -0.72 -44.84
CA PRO A 472 -13.26 -1.08 -43.97
C PRO A 472 -13.68 -2.26 -43.07
N ALA A 473 -12.82 -3.28 -42.97
CA ALA A 473 -13.06 -4.44 -42.13
C ALA A 473 -13.28 -3.99 -40.68
N ASP A 474 -14.48 -4.24 -40.16
CA ASP A 474 -14.84 -3.91 -38.79
C ASP A 474 -14.16 -4.90 -37.83
N LEU A 475 -13.67 -4.43 -36.69
CA LEU A 475 -13.06 -5.24 -35.63
C LEU A 475 -14.00 -6.40 -35.21
N SER A 476 -15.31 -6.17 -35.28
CA SER A 476 -16.34 -7.17 -34.98
C SER A 476 -16.41 -8.33 -35.99
N SER A 477 -15.78 -8.19 -37.16
CA SER A 477 -15.74 -9.19 -38.24
C SER A 477 -14.51 -10.11 -38.20
N LEU A 478 -13.60 -9.92 -37.23
CA LEU A 478 -12.42 -10.77 -37.07
C LEU A 478 -12.80 -12.20 -36.63
N PRO A 479 -12.00 -13.21 -37.04
CA PRO A 479 -12.09 -14.56 -36.50
C PRO A 479 -11.96 -14.61 -34.98
N GLN A 480 -12.63 -15.58 -34.35
CA GLN A 480 -12.68 -15.77 -32.91
C GLN A 480 -11.28 -15.94 -32.30
N GLU A 481 -10.34 -16.54 -33.02
CA GLU A 481 -8.95 -16.74 -32.61
C GLU A 481 -8.21 -15.41 -32.45
N LEU A 482 -8.43 -14.46 -33.37
CA LEU A 482 -7.81 -13.13 -33.29
C LEU A 482 -8.44 -12.29 -32.19
N LEU A 483 -9.76 -12.38 -32.01
CA LEU A 483 -10.45 -11.71 -30.89
C LEU A 483 -9.96 -12.24 -29.54
N ARG A 484 -9.75 -13.56 -29.41
CA ARG A 484 -9.17 -14.16 -28.20
C ARG A 484 -7.72 -13.73 -27.98
N LEU A 485 -6.92 -13.64 -29.03
CA LEU A 485 -5.55 -13.16 -28.92
C LEU A 485 -5.51 -11.72 -28.40
N ILE A 486 -6.38 -10.85 -28.93
CA ILE A 486 -6.54 -9.47 -28.43
C ILE A 486 -6.93 -9.48 -26.95
N LEU A 487 -7.94 -10.27 -26.56
CA LEU A 487 -8.37 -10.38 -25.17
C LEU A 487 -7.24 -10.93 -24.26
N SER A 488 -6.44 -11.89 -24.74
CA SER A 488 -5.30 -12.43 -24.00
C SER A 488 -4.16 -11.43 -23.84
N HIS A 489 -4.21 -10.25 -24.45
CA HIS A 489 -3.24 -9.18 -24.22
C HIS A 489 -3.76 -8.07 -23.27
N SER A 490 -4.93 -8.25 -22.66
CA SER A 490 -5.47 -7.32 -21.65
C SER A 490 -4.51 -7.19 -20.47
N SER A 491 -4.15 -5.98 -20.06
CA SER A 491 -3.19 -5.71 -18.97
C SER A 491 -3.59 -6.33 -17.63
N ASP A 492 -4.90 -6.35 -17.37
CA ASP A 492 -5.49 -6.75 -16.10
C ASP A 492 -6.92 -7.29 -16.30
N ILE A 493 -7.49 -7.88 -15.25
CA ILE A 493 -8.78 -8.56 -15.27
C ILE A 493 -9.93 -7.58 -15.45
N HIS A 494 -9.80 -6.34 -14.99
CA HIS A 494 -10.81 -5.33 -15.19
C HIS A 494 -10.82 -4.87 -16.65
N SER A 495 -9.66 -4.60 -17.23
CA SER A 495 -9.49 -4.28 -18.64
C SER A 495 -10.00 -5.42 -19.55
N LEU A 496 -9.74 -6.68 -19.18
CA LEU A 496 -10.31 -7.84 -19.85
C LEU A 496 -11.84 -7.78 -19.82
N LEU A 497 -12.45 -7.62 -18.64
CA LEU A 497 -13.91 -7.60 -18.49
C LEU A 497 -14.56 -6.39 -19.17
N HIS A 498 -13.94 -5.22 -19.15
CA HIS A 498 -14.40 -4.03 -19.86
C HIS A 498 -14.33 -4.21 -21.38
N THR A 499 -13.26 -4.81 -21.89
CA THR A 499 -13.13 -5.14 -23.32
C THR A 499 -14.17 -6.16 -23.75
N VAL A 500 -14.41 -7.19 -22.93
CA VAL A 500 -15.48 -8.17 -23.13
C VAL A 500 -16.86 -7.50 -23.16
N ALA A 501 -17.10 -6.52 -22.30
CA ALA A 501 -18.36 -5.78 -22.23
C ALA A 501 -18.55 -4.79 -23.39
N SER A 502 -17.48 -4.40 -24.09
CA SER A 502 -17.54 -3.37 -25.13
C SER A 502 -18.31 -3.78 -26.39
N CYS A 503 -18.31 -5.06 -26.75
CA CYS A 503 -19.03 -5.53 -27.93
C CYS A 503 -19.38 -7.03 -27.88
N ARG A 504 -20.39 -7.42 -28.68
CA ARG A 504 -20.86 -8.82 -28.76
C ARG A 504 -19.81 -9.79 -29.31
N ALA A 505 -18.92 -9.32 -30.18
CA ALA A 505 -17.88 -10.16 -30.77
C ALA A 505 -16.86 -10.59 -29.71
N PHE A 506 -16.38 -9.65 -28.89
CA PHE A 506 -15.51 -9.94 -27.75
C PHE A 506 -16.21 -10.77 -26.67
N TYR A 507 -17.50 -10.49 -26.38
CA TYR A 507 -18.28 -11.33 -25.50
C TYR A 507 -18.34 -12.80 -25.98
N GLY A 508 -18.62 -13.03 -27.27
CA GLY A 508 -18.63 -14.38 -27.83
C GLY A 508 -17.26 -15.08 -27.78
N ALA A 509 -16.18 -14.33 -28.03
CA ALA A 509 -14.81 -14.82 -27.97
C ALA A 509 -14.40 -15.24 -26.56
N PHE A 510 -14.77 -14.44 -25.56
CA PHE A 510 -14.54 -14.72 -24.16
C PHE A 510 -15.40 -15.86 -23.64
N HIS A 511 -16.71 -15.84 -23.88
CA HIS A 511 -17.65 -16.84 -23.37
C HIS A 511 -17.29 -18.26 -23.80
N SER A 512 -16.70 -18.43 -24.99
CA SER A 512 -16.28 -19.72 -25.52
C SER A 512 -14.89 -20.18 -25.03
N PHE A 513 -14.12 -19.32 -24.36
CA PHE A 513 -12.75 -19.61 -23.92
C PHE A 513 -12.30 -18.78 -22.68
N PRO A 514 -13.08 -18.72 -21.59
CA PRO A 514 -12.84 -17.76 -20.51
C PRO A 514 -11.61 -18.12 -19.67
N SER A 515 -11.44 -19.40 -19.36
CA SER A 515 -10.43 -19.90 -18.42
C SER A 515 -8.99 -19.63 -18.87
N PRO A 516 -8.57 -19.92 -20.12
CA PRO A 516 -7.22 -19.59 -20.57
C PRO A 516 -6.97 -18.07 -20.71
N LEU A 517 -8.01 -17.27 -20.96
CA LEU A 517 -7.89 -15.81 -20.98
C LEU A 517 -7.66 -15.27 -19.57
N ILE A 518 -8.39 -15.78 -18.57
CA ILE A 518 -8.17 -15.44 -17.16
C ILE A 518 -6.79 -15.89 -16.70
N ASP A 519 -6.40 -17.12 -17.02
CA ASP A 519 -5.07 -17.66 -16.69
C ASP A 519 -3.95 -16.76 -17.26
N SER A 520 -4.09 -16.30 -18.50
CA SER A 520 -3.12 -15.39 -19.12
C SER A 520 -3.02 -14.02 -18.43
N VAL A 521 -4.10 -13.55 -17.80
CA VAL A 521 -4.12 -12.29 -17.05
C VAL A 521 -3.51 -12.51 -15.66
N LEU A 522 -3.83 -13.62 -15.01
CA LEU A 522 -3.25 -13.98 -13.70
C LEU A 522 -1.73 -14.09 -13.76
N HIS A 523 -1.17 -14.65 -14.83
CA HIS A 523 0.29 -14.70 -15.03
C HIS A 523 0.96 -13.32 -15.20
N ARG A 524 0.18 -12.27 -15.48
CA ARG A 524 0.68 -10.89 -15.64
C ARG A 524 0.46 -10.04 -14.40
N GLU A 525 -0.68 -10.22 -13.72
CA GLU A 525 -0.99 -9.50 -12.49
C GLU A 525 -0.31 -10.09 -11.25
N LEU A 526 0.00 -11.39 -11.26
CA LEU A 526 0.68 -12.08 -10.19
C LEU A 526 2.06 -12.55 -10.66
N ASP A 527 3.05 -12.56 -9.76
CA ASP A 527 4.34 -13.18 -10.04
C ASP A 527 4.10 -14.66 -10.42
N GLY A 528 4.48 -15.05 -11.64
CA GLY A 528 4.27 -16.41 -12.15
C GLY A 528 4.90 -17.50 -11.29
N SER A 529 5.91 -17.17 -10.49
CA SER A 529 6.51 -18.08 -9.51
C SER A 529 5.61 -18.38 -8.29
N LEU A 530 4.62 -17.53 -8.02
CA LEU A 530 3.62 -17.70 -6.96
C LEU A 530 2.38 -18.45 -7.44
N LEU A 531 2.17 -18.56 -8.75
CA LEU A 531 0.97 -19.17 -9.32
C LEU A 531 0.69 -20.60 -8.83
N PRO A 532 1.68 -21.50 -8.63
CA PRO A 532 1.42 -22.82 -8.06
C PRO A 532 0.76 -22.75 -6.67
N GLU A 533 1.18 -21.80 -5.84
CA GLU A 533 0.61 -21.60 -4.50
C GLU A 533 -0.80 -20.96 -4.58
N VAL A 534 -1.01 -20.02 -5.51
CA VAL A 534 -2.33 -19.43 -5.78
C VAL A 534 -3.33 -20.49 -6.25
N ILE A 535 -2.91 -21.37 -7.17
CA ILE A 535 -3.73 -22.49 -7.65
C ILE A 535 -4.09 -23.42 -6.50
N ARG A 536 -3.11 -23.77 -5.64
CA ARG A 536 -3.33 -24.64 -4.48
C ARG A 536 -4.33 -24.02 -3.49
N ALA A 537 -4.16 -22.74 -3.13
CA ALA A 537 -5.09 -22.02 -2.27
C ALA A 537 -6.50 -21.96 -2.86
N THR A 538 -6.61 -21.71 -4.17
CA THR A 538 -7.91 -21.68 -4.87
C THR A 538 -8.60 -23.05 -4.86
N ARG A 539 -7.85 -24.14 -5.05
CA ARG A 539 -8.40 -25.50 -4.97
C ARG A 539 -8.82 -25.88 -3.56
N ALA A 540 -8.03 -25.52 -2.55
CA ALA A 540 -8.41 -25.68 -1.15
C ALA A 540 -9.76 -25.01 -0.89
N ARG A 541 -9.95 -23.78 -1.39
CA ARG A 541 -11.21 -23.05 -1.27
C ARG A 541 -12.37 -23.71 -2.00
N ARG A 542 -12.15 -24.28 -3.19
CA ARG A 542 -13.16 -25.08 -3.91
C ARG A 542 -13.62 -26.29 -3.08
N LEU A 543 -12.66 -26.99 -2.44
CA LEU A 543 -12.96 -28.13 -1.59
C LEU A 543 -13.76 -27.72 -0.36
N CYS A 544 -13.39 -26.61 0.30
CA CYS A 544 -14.13 -26.07 1.44
C CYS A 544 -15.60 -25.76 1.11
N ASN A 545 -15.86 -25.26 -0.10
CA ASN A 545 -17.21 -24.89 -0.55
C ASN A 545 -18.00 -26.06 -1.17
N SER A 546 -17.38 -27.24 -1.31
CA SER A 546 -18.00 -28.38 -1.97
C SER A 546 -18.94 -29.15 -1.04
N SER A 547 -20.10 -29.58 -1.55
CA SER A 547 -21.08 -30.38 -0.80
C SER A 547 -20.77 -31.89 -0.82
N ILE A 548 -19.50 -32.26 -0.60
CA ILE A 548 -19.04 -33.66 -0.63
C ILE A 548 -19.09 -34.31 0.75
N SER A 549 -19.12 -35.65 0.80
CA SER A 549 -19.10 -36.38 2.07
C SER A 549 -17.77 -36.23 2.81
N LYS A 550 -17.75 -36.51 4.12
CA LYS A 550 -16.50 -36.45 4.93
C LYS A 550 -15.39 -37.35 4.39
N GLN A 551 -15.74 -38.53 3.86
CA GLN A 551 -14.76 -39.46 3.28
C GLN A 551 -14.17 -38.90 1.97
N GLU A 552 -15.02 -38.39 1.09
CA GLU A 552 -14.59 -37.75 -0.16
C GLU A 552 -13.75 -36.49 0.10
N LEU A 553 -14.09 -35.71 1.14
CA LEU A 553 -13.30 -34.55 1.56
C LEU A 553 -11.92 -34.96 2.05
N SER A 554 -11.81 -36.00 2.88
CA SER A 554 -10.53 -36.52 3.35
C SER A 554 -9.65 -37.02 2.19
N GLU A 555 -10.24 -37.73 1.22
CA GLU A 555 -9.53 -38.17 0.01
C GLU A 555 -9.10 -37.00 -0.88
N ALA A 556 -9.96 -35.99 -1.05
CA ALA A 556 -9.66 -34.79 -1.82
C ALA A 556 -8.57 -33.94 -1.17
N ARG A 557 -8.56 -33.82 0.16
CA ARG A 557 -7.47 -33.20 0.93
C ARG A 557 -6.16 -33.94 0.73
N LYS A 558 -6.15 -35.28 0.87
CA LYS A 558 -4.95 -36.08 0.61
C LYS A 558 -4.40 -35.84 -0.80
N LYS A 559 -5.28 -35.73 -1.80
CA LYS A 559 -4.89 -35.43 -3.18
C LYS A 559 -4.33 -34.00 -3.33
N LEU A 560 -4.96 -32.99 -2.70
CA LEU A 560 -4.45 -31.62 -2.68
C LEU A 560 -3.03 -31.55 -2.10
N LEU A 561 -2.75 -32.39 -1.10
CA LEU A 561 -1.47 -32.44 -0.39
C LEU A 561 -0.39 -33.25 -1.14
N GLN A 562 -0.67 -33.90 -2.28
CA GLN A 562 0.33 -34.74 -2.98
C GLN A 562 1.45 -33.98 -3.74
N ARG A 563 1.58 -32.66 -3.57
CA ARG A 563 2.68 -31.82 -4.10
C ARG A 563 2.99 -31.98 -5.60
N GLU A 564 2.04 -32.46 -6.41
CA GLU A 564 2.24 -32.53 -7.86
C GLU A 564 2.40 -31.10 -8.43
N PRO A 565 3.35 -30.87 -9.37
CA PRO A 565 3.54 -29.57 -10.01
C PRO A 565 2.37 -29.30 -10.95
N GLU A 566 1.33 -28.68 -10.41
CA GLU A 566 0.11 -28.38 -11.14
C GLU A 566 0.29 -27.10 -11.96
N LYS A 567 0.12 -27.24 -13.28
CA LYS A 567 0.43 -26.18 -14.24
C LYS A 567 -0.76 -25.31 -14.62
N SER A 568 -1.98 -25.68 -14.23
CA SER A 568 -3.19 -24.92 -14.60
C SER A 568 -4.38 -25.24 -13.70
N LEU A 569 -5.32 -24.29 -13.67
CA LEU A 569 -6.65 -24.43 -13.11
C LEU A 569 -7.66 -24.07 -14.20
N ASP A 570 -8.82 -24.74 -14.21
CA ASP A 570 -9.92 -24.27 -15.03
C ASP A 570 -10.62 -23.09 -14.34
N TRP A 571 -10.20 -21.86 -14.64
CA TRP A 571 -10.60 -20.65 -13.91
C TRP A 571 -12.01 -20.18 -14.27
N THR A 572 -12.82 -19.91 -13.26
CA THR A 572 -13.98 -19.02 -13.42
C THR A 572 -13.57 -17.55 -13.22
N VAL A 573 -14.36 -16.61 -13.75
CA VAL A 573 -14.11 -15.17 -13.59
C VAL A 573 -14.03 -14.78 -12.11
N THR A 574 -14.96 -15.28 -11.30
CA THR A 574 -15.02 -14.99 -9.87
C THR A 574 -13.78 -15.49 -9.14
N GLU A 575 -13.25 -16.65 -9.52
CA GLU A 575 -12.02 -17.17 -8.93
C GLU A 575 -10.79 -16.40 -9.37
N GLY A 576 -10.72 -15.98 -10.64
CA GLY A 576 -9.64 -15.10 -11.11
C GLY A 576 -9.60 -13.78 -10.33
N ILE A 577 -10.76 -13.13 -10.16
CA ILE A 577 -10.87 -11.90 -9.35
C ILE A 577 -10.48 -12.18 -7.90
N ALA A 578 -10.95 -13.28 -7.31
CA ALA A 578 -10.65 -13.61 -5.93
C ALA A 578 -9.16 -13.91 -5.71
N ALA A 579 -8.50 -14.55 -6.68
CA ALA A 579 -7.07 -14.84 -6.67
C ALA A 579 -6.23 -13.57 -6.75
N ILE A 580 -6.60 -12.60 -7.60
CA ILE A 580 -5.94 -11.29 -7.68
C ILE A 580 -6.11 -10.52 -6.37
N GLN A 581 -7.32 -10.48 -5.82
CA GLN A 581 -7.59 -9.81 -4.53
C GLN A 581 -6.80 -10.44 -3.38
N LEU A 582 -6.65 -11.77 -3.38
CA LEU A 582 -5.79 -12.47 -2.44
C LEU A 582 -4.32 -12.11 -2.66
N GLY A 583 -3.85 -12.10 -3.91
CA GLY A 583 -2.48 -11.70 -4.26
C GLY A 583 -2.14 -10.28 -3.79
N ASN A 584 -3.06 -9.33 -3.95
CA ASN A 584 -2.90 -7.97 -3.42
C ASN A 584 -2.79 -7.96 -1.89
N SER A 585 -3.64 -8.73 -1.19
CA SER A 585 -3.57 -8.84 0.27
C SER A 585 -2.26 -9.49 0.73
N VAL A 586 -1.77 -10.50 0.00
CA VAL A 586 -0.47 -11.13 0.26
C VAL A 586 0.67 -10.15 0.04
N ALA A 587 0.62 -9.32 -1.01
CA ALA A 587 1.61 -8.28 -1.25
C ALA A 587 1.65 -7.27 -0.10
N ASP A 588 0.49 -6.73 0.30
CA ASP A 588 0.38 -5.76 1.41
C ASP A 588 0.91 -6.34 2.74
N LEU A 589 0.44 -7.54 3.10
CA LEU A 589 0.85 -8.21 4.33
C LEU A 589 2.34 -8.60 4.29
N SER A 590 2.86 -9.03 3.15
CA SER A 590 4.28 -9.37 3.02
C SER A 590 5.19 -8.17 3.29
N LEU A 591 4.78 -6.97 2.88
CA LEU A 591 5.52 -5.74 3.15
C LEU A 591 5.42 -5.34 4.63
N ALA A 592 4.24 -5.48 5.25
CA ALA A 592 4.06 -5.21 6.67
C ALA A 592 4.93 -6.13 7.54
N ILE A 593 4.88 -7.45 7.27
CA ILE A 593 5.68 -8.47 7.95
C ILE A 593 7.17 -8.25 7.71
N CYS A 594 7.58 -7.93 6.47
CA CYS A 594 8.98 -7.66 6.17
C CYS A 594 9.52 -6.47 6.96
N ARG A 595 8.75 -5.38 7.09
CA ARG A 595 9.14 -4.23 7.91
C ARG A 595 9.30 -4.61 9.38
N GLU A 596 8.37 -5.39 9.91
CA GLU A 596 8.45 -5.89 11.28
C GLU A 596 9.73 -6.71 11.50
N TYR A 597 10.03 -7.65 10.62
CA TYR A 597 11.24 -8.46 10.73
C TYR A 597 12.52 -7.63 10.64
N LEU A 598 12.60 -6.67 9.72
CA LEU A 598 13.77 -5.82 9.57
C LEU A 598 13.95 -4.88 10.77
N ASN A 599 12.86 -4.36 11.34
CA ASN A 599 12.89 -3.57 12.57
C ASN A 599 13.38 -4.42 13.76
N ASN A 600 12.92 -5.65 13.89
CA ASN A 600 13.39 -6.56 14.92
C ASN A 600 14.87 -6.89 14.72
N LEU A 601 15.30 -7.11 13.48
CA LEU A 601 16.71 -7.36 13.13
C LEU A 601 17.60 -6.16 13.47
N GLU A 602 17.16 -4.94 13.12
CA GLU A 602 17.86 -3.69 13.43
C GLU A 602 18.02 -3.49 14.95
N SER A 603 16.93 -3.65 15.70
CA SER A 603 16.93 -3.45 17.15
C SER A 603 17.88 -4.37 17.91
N HIS A 604 18.13 -5.58 17.40
CA HIS A 604 18.86 -6.61 18.14
C HIS A 604 20.27 -6.92 17.59
N ILE A 605 20.48 -6.76 16.29
CA ILE A 605 21.74 -7.13 15.62
C ILE A 605 22.43 -5.91 14.99
N GLY A 606 21.67 -4.84 14.71
CA GLY A 606 22.13 -3.65 14.00
C GLY A 606 22.24 -3.87 12.49
N ASN A 607 22.08 -2.80 11.71
CA ASN A 607 22.18 -2.80 10.24
C ASN A 607 21.12 -3.68 9.52
N GLY A 608 20.04 -4.04 10.21
CA GLY A 608 18.91 -4.77 9.63
C GLY A 608 18.19 -3.98 8.53
N ASN A 609 18.16 -2.65 8.64
CA ASN A 609 17.49 -1.75 7.70
C ASN A 609 18.41 -1.16 6.61
N GLU A 610 19.71 -1.49 6.61
CA GLU A 610 20.66 -0.92 5.64
C GLU A 610 20.39 -1.35 4.20
N TRP A 611 19.71 -2.48 3.98
CA TRP A 611 19.42 -3.01 2.66
C TRP A 611 17.95 -3.39 2.48
N PRO A 612 17.32 -2.99 1.36
CA PRO A 612 15.97 -3.44 1.05
C PRO A 612 15.93 -4.97 0.90
N PRO A 613 14.78 -5.61 1.16
CA PRO A 613 14.63 -7.05 0.95
C PRO A 613 14.82 -7.39 -0.53
N SER A 614 15.48 -8.52 -0.80
CA SER A 614 15.61 -9.06 -2.15
C SER A 614 14.27 -9.58 -2.65
N VAL A 615 14.12 -9.72 -3.97
CA VAL A 615 12.91 -10.30 -4.58
C VAL A 615 12.69 -11.73 -4.06
N ASP A 616 13.76 -12.50 -3.84
CA ASP A 616 13.68 -13.87 -3.34
C ASP A 616 13.28 -13.92 -1.85
N GLU A 617 13.75 -12.97 -1.05
CA GLU A 617 13.37 -12.82 0.37
C GLU A 617 11.87 -12.50 0.50
N LEU A 618 11.36 -11.51 -0.24
CA LEU A 618 9.94 -11.19 -0.28
C LEU A 618 9.11 -12.36 -0.82
N ARG A 619 9.60 -13.05 -1.86
CA ARG A 619 8.90 -14.20 -2.43
C ARG A 619 8.74 -15.33 -1.41
N ARG A 620 9.75 -15.62 -0.59
CA ARG A 620 9.65 -16.65 0.47
C ARG A 620 8.59 -16.30 1.52
N ILE A 621 8.45 -15.02 1.86
CA ILE A 621 7.38 -14.53 2.74
C ILE A 621 6.01 -14.73 2.06
N GLN A 622 5.86 -14.32 0.81
CA GLN A 622 4.62 -14.45 0.05
C GLN A 622 4.18 -15.91 -0.15
N GLN A 623 5.12 -16.80 -0.47
CA GLN A 623 4.86 -18.24 -0.56
C GLN A 623 4.35 -18.79 0.78
N SER A 624 4.92 -18.36 1.90
CA SER A 624 4.50 -18.79 3.24
C SER A 624 3.13 -18.26 3.61
N LEU A 625 2.79 -17.04 3.20
CA LEU A 625 1.44 -16.50 3.30
C LEU A 625 0.43 -17.33 2.46
N PHE A 626 0.75 -17.72 1.23
CA PHE A 626 -0.14 -18.61 0.47
C PHE A 626 -0.27 -20.01 1.08
N ARG A 627 0.78 -20.55 1.71
CA ARG A 627 0.69 -21.79 2.50
C ARG A 627 -0.26 -21.62 3.69
N PHE A 628 -0.18 -20.49 4.38
CA PHE A 628 -1.12 -20.12 5.44
C PHE A 628 -2.56 -20.06 4.93
N GLU A 629 -2.82 -19.37 3.82
CA GLU A 629 -4.14 -19.30 3.19
C GLU A 629 -4.64 -20.68 2.74
N THR A 630 -3.74 -21.53 2.23
CA THR A 630 -4.07 -22.92 1.87
C THR A 630 -4.51 -23.70 3.11
N TYR A 631 -3.82 -23.52 4.24
CA TYR A 631 -4.21 -24.14 5.50
C TYR A 631 -5.59 -23.64 5.97
N CYS A 632 -5.85 -22.32 5.93
CA CYS A 632 -7.17 -21.72 6.23
C CYS A 632 -8.30 -22.38 5.44
N ASN A 633 -8.10 -22.53 4.13
CA ASN A 633 -9.10 -23.09 3.24
C ASN A 633 -9.22 -24.62 3.36
N THR A 634 -8.16 -25.33 3.75
CA THR A 634 -8.16 -26.79 3.84
C THR A 634 -8.78 -27.26 5.15
N PHE A 635 -8.44 -26.58 6.25
CA PHE A 635 -8.83 -26.94 7.61
C PHE A 635 -9.48 -25.75 8.31
N PRO A 636 -10.67 -25.29 7.89
CA PRO A 636 -11.36 -24.24 8.62
C PRO A 636 -11.67 -24.70 10.07
N PRO A 637 -11.77 -23.77 11.04
CA PRO A 637 -12.10 -24.12 12.41
C PRO A 637 -13.41 -24.92 12.44
N LEU A 638 -13.44 -25.98 13.24
CA LEU A 638 -14.70 -26.64 13.56
C LEU A 638 -15.51 -25.67 14.43
N GLY A 639 -16.76 -25.40 14.06
CA GLY A 639 -17.61 -24.43 14.77
C GLY A 639 -17.72 -24.69 16.27
N GLU A 640 -18.26 -23.69 16.98
CA GLU A 640 -18.41 -23.61 18.43
C GLU A 640 -18.66 -24.98 19.09
N HIS A 641 -17.74 -25.37 19.99
CA HIS A 641 -17.81 -26.54 20.89
C HIS A 641 -17.25 -27.89 20.39
N LEU A 642 -16.61 -27.98 19.22
CA LEU A 642 -15.96 -29.21 18.79
C LEU A 642 -14.44 -29.12 18.97
N TRP A 643 -13.96 -29.47 20.17
CA TRP A 643 -12.55 -29.86 20.31
C TRP A 643 -12.27 -30.98 19.30
N PRO A 644 -11.26 -30.84 18.43
CA PRO A 644 -10.94 -31.89 17.48
C PRO A 644 -10.60 -33.15 18.28
N ASN A 645 -11.28 -34.26 17.95
CA ASN A 645 -10.87 -35.57 18.45
C ASN A 645 -9.50 -35.92 17.87
N ASP A 646 -8.84 -36.93 18.43
CA ASP A 646 -7.49 -37.32 18.02
C ASP A 646 -7.38 -37.57 16.51
N ASP A 647 -8.43 -38.12 15.88
CA ASP A 647 -8.50 -38.36 14.43
C ASP A 647 -8.43 -37.07 13.60
N VAL A 648 -9.13 -36.00 14.02
CA VAL A 648 -9.11 -34.69 13.33
C VAL A 648 -7.76 -34.01 13.52
N ARG A 649 -7.15 -34.13 14.71
CA ARG A 649 -5.81 -33.57 14.96
C ARG A 649 -4.75 -34.27 14.13
N GLU A 650 -4.83 -35.59 14.01
CA GLU A 650 -3.94 -36.34 13.13
C GLU A 650 -4.11 -35.89 11.67
N GLU A 651 -5.35 -35.71 11.19
CA GLU A 651 -5.63 -35.18 9.85
C GLU A 651 -5.03 -33.78 9.63
N TRP A 652 -5.16 -32.87 10.61
CA TRP A 652 -4.58 -31.51 10.52
C TRP A 652 -3.05 -31.55 10.43
N THR A 653 -2.40 -32.44 11.18
CA THR A 653 -0.93 -32.59 11.12
C THR A 653 -0.42 -33.17 9.81
N THR A 654 -1.25 -33.88 9.02
CA THR A 654 -0.85 -34.37 7.70
C THR A 654 -0.51 -33.25 6.71
N PHE A 655 -0.97 -32.02 6.98
CA PHE A 655 -0.57 -30.84 6.21
C PHE A 655 0.94 -30.58 6.30
N PHE A 656 1.55 -30.80 7.46
CA PHE A 656 2.97 -30.54 7.65
C PHE A 656 3.85 -31.65 7.09
N ASP A 657 3.34 -32.87 6.97
CA ASP A 657 4.08 -34.03 6.43
C ASP A 657 4.54 -33.84 4.96
N ILE A 658 4.01 -32.83 4.25
CA ILE A 658 4.34 -32.54 2.84
C ILE A 658 5.35 -31.38 2.67
N TYR A 659 5.69 -30.69 3.76
CA TYR A 659 6.62 -29.57 3.78
C TYR A 659 7.92 -29.97 4.47
N GLN A 660 9.01 -29.35 4.03
CA GLN A 660 10.29 -29.53 4.71
C GLN A 660 10.32 -28.75 6.04
N PRO A 661 11.15 -29.14 7.02
CA PRO A 661 11.18 -28.49 8.33
C PRO A 661 11.34 -26.97 8.29
N TRP A 662 12.19 -26.44 7.39
CA TRP A 662 12.35 -25.00 7.22
C TRP A 662 11.14 -24.31 6.59
N GLU A 663 10.36 -25.00 5.76
CA GLU A 663 9.11 -24.47 5.19
C GLU A 663 8.01 -24.40 6.27
N ILE A 664 8.03 -25.34 7.22
CA ILE A 664 7.16 -25.32 8.41
C ILE A 664 7.57 -24.16 9.33
N GLU A 665 8.87 -23.95 9.54
CA GLU A 665 9.40 -22.81 10.30
C GLU A 665 9.02 -21.47 9.65
N GLN A 666 9.09 -21.37 8.31
CA GLN A 666 8.62 -20.21 7.57
C GLN A 666 7.11 -19.96 7.77
N LEU A 667 6.29 -21.01 7.65
CA LEU A 667 4.85 -20.89 7.89
C LEU A 667 4.55 -20.43 9.33
N GLY A 668 5.29 -20.98 10.29
CA GLY A 668 5.21 -20.58 11.69
C GLY A 668 5.64 -19.14 11.95
N SER A 669 6.71 -18.69 11.30
CA SER A 669 7.21 -17.32 11.42
C SER A 669 6.23 -16.29 10.85
N VAL A 670 5.57 -16.56 9.72
CA VAL A 670 4.49 -15.67 9.21
C VAL A 670 3.24 -15.73 10.07
N HIS A 671 2.89 -16.90 10.62
CA HIS A 671 1.77 -17.04 11.55
C HIS A 671 1.97 -16.16 12.78
N GLU A 672 3.14 -16.24 13.43
CA GLU A 672 3.48 -15.41 14.57
C GLU A 672 3.51 -13.90 14.20
N ALA A 673 3.99 -13.54 13.01
CA ALA A 673 3.97 -12.14 12.56
C ALA A 673 2.53 -11.62 12.34
N LEU A 674 1.67 -12.41 11.69
CA LEU A 674 0.26 -12.06 11.53
C LEU A 674 -0.43 -11.90 12.89
N PHE A 675 -0.09 -12.76 13.85
CA PHE A 675 -0.56 -12.64 15.23
C PHE A 675 -0.12 -11.32 15.87
N ARG A 676 1.16 -10.95 15.76
CA ARG A 676 1.68 -9.68 16.30
C ARG A 676 1.07 -8.45 15.64
N LEU A 677 0.71 -8.52 14.35
CA LEU A 677 -0.01 -7.45 13.68
C LEU A 677 -1.47 -7.34 14.18
N LEU A 678 -2.13 -8.47 14.46
CA LEU A 678 -3.55 -8.51 14.77
C LEU A 678 -3.87 -8.33 16.26
N ALA A 679 -3.01 -8.82 17.16
CA ALA A 679 -3.20 -8.79 18.60
C ALA A 679 -3.38 -7.37 19.17
N PRO A 680 -2.64 -6.32 18.75
CA PRO A 680 -2.87 -4.95 19.22
C PRO A 680 -4.26 -4.44 18.87
N VAL A 681 -4.71 -4.78 17.65
CA VAL A 681 -6.01 -4.37 17.10
C VAL A 681 -7.15 -5.08 17.83
N PHE A 682 -6.96 -6.35 18.18
CA PHE A 682 -7.86 -7.11 19.03
C PHE A 682 -7.89 -6.60 20.48
N ASN A 683 -6.71 -6.33 21.05
CA ASN A 683 -6.57 -5.86 22.44
C ASN A 683 -7.22 -4.48 22.64
N ASP A 684 -7.18 -3.60 21.63
CA ASP A 684 -7.94 -2.35 21.61
C ASP A 684 -9.46 -2.62 21.74
N CYS A 685 -9.99 -3.61 21.02
CA CYS A 685 -11.38 -4.04 21.16
C CYS A 685 -11.69 -4.64 22.55
N ALA A 686 -10.82 -5.52 23.06
CA ALA A 686 -10.96 -6.10 24.40
C ALA A 686 -10.88 -5.05 25.52
N GLN A 687 -10.08 -4.01 25.33
CA GLN A 687 -9.95 -2.90 26.27
C GLN A 687 -11.20 -2.03 26.33
N HIS A 688 -11.82 -1.80 25.18
CA HIS A 688 -12.81 -0.74 25.05
C HIS A 688 -14.24 -1.22 24.84
N ASP A 689 -14.52 -2.44 24.36
CA ASP A 689 -15.91 -2.87 24.14
C ASP A 689 -16.61 -3.28 25.46
N ILE A 690 -17.79 -2.72 25.70
CA ILE A 690 -18.58 -3.00 26.91
C ILE A 690 -19.22 -4.38 26.89
N SER A 691 -19.57 -4.88 25.70
CA SER A 691 -20.18 -6.21 25.57
C SER A 691 -19.16 -7.30 25.82
N TRP A 692 -17.96 -7.15 25.26
CA TRP A 692 -16.84 -8.08 25.48
C TRP A 692 -16.43 -8.13 26.96
N ALA A 693 -16.58 -7.03 27.69
CA ALA A 693 -16.33 -7.01 29.13
C ALA A 693 -17.35 -7.81 29.95
N TRP A 694 -18.63 -7.76 29.55
CA TRP A 694 -19.69 -8.56 30.17
C TRP A 694 -19.41 -10.06 30.06
N ASP A 695 -18.84 -10.46 28.93
CA ASP A 695 -18.49 -11.83 28.63
C ASP A 695 -17.01 -12.15 28.95
N GLU A 696 -16.32 -11.26 29.69
CA GLU A 696 -14.96 -11.44 30.21
C GLU A 696 -13.90 -11.78 29.15
N VAL A 697 -14.03 -11.23 27.94
CA VAL A 697 -13.05 -11.38 26.86
C VAL A 697 -11.70 -10.85 27.32
N ARG A 698 -10.69 -11.70 27.17
CA ARG A 698 -9.32 -11.45 27.64
C ARG A 698 -8.48 -10.73 26.60
N TYR A 699 -7.47 -10.01 27.08
CA TYR A 699 -6.39 -9.56 26.20
C TYR A 699 -5.60 -10.76 25.71
N ALA A 700 -5.22 -10.72 24.43
CA ALA A 700 -4.26 -11.64 23.86
C ALA A 700 -2.88 -11.43 24.51
N ARG A 701 -2.39 -12.47 25.17
CA ARG A 701 -1.14 -12.46 25.97
C ARG A 701 -0.07 -13.44 25.49
N ASP A 702 -0.43 -14.31 24.55
CA ASP A 702 0.48 -15.26 23.90
C ASP A 702 -0.14 -15.70 22.57
N TYR A 703 0.64 -16.38 21.73
CA TYR A 703 0.26 -16.85 20.40
C TYR A 703 -0.79 -17.98 20.40
N ASP A 704 -1.16 -18.47 21.58
CA ASP A 704 -2.21 -19.46 21.77
C ASP A 704 -3.57 -18.84 22.13
N ASP A 705 -3.71 -17.52 22.03
CA ASP A 705 -4.98 -16.85 22.25
C ASP A 705 -6.04 -17.29 21.21
N GLY A 706 -7.05 -18.00 21.70
CA GLY A 706 -8.07 -18.61 20.85
C GLY A 706 -8.93 -17.62 20.06
N HIS A 707 -9.05 -16.35 20.50
CA HIS A 707 -9.80 -15.34 19.75
C HIS A 707 -8.99 -14.84 18.55
N VAL A 708 -7.71 -14.53 18.76
CA VAL A 708 -6.83 -14.09 17.68
C VAL A 708 -6.60 -15.21 16.67
N GLU A 709 -6.40 -16.45 17.14
CA GLU A 709 -6.32 -17.64 16.28
C GLU A 709 -7.58 -17.84 15.42
N TRP A 710 -8.76 -17.59 15.99
CA TRP A 710 -10.00 -17.61 15.23
C TRP A 710 -10.05 -16.51 14.16
N LEU A 711 -9.64 -15.28 14.48
CA LEU A 711 -9.59 -14.20 13.48
C LEU A 711 -8.62 -14.53 12.34
N LEU A 712 -7.46 -15.10 12.67
CA LEU A 712 -6.46 -15.56 11.70
C LEU A 712 -7.03 -16.64 10.77
N SER A 713 -7.89 -17.52 11.28
CA SER A 713 -8.53 -18.58 10.49
C SER A 713 -9.47 -18.07 9.38
N GLY A 714 -9.91 -16.81 9.45
CA GLY A 714 -10.70 -16.17 8.40
C GLY A 714 -9.94 -15.93 7.09
N GLY A 715 -8.62 -16.18 7.08
CA GLY A 715 -7.76 -16.05 5.91
C GLY A 715 -7.19 -14.65 5.70
N LEU A 716 -6.23 -14.54 4.79
CA LEU A 716 -5.39 -13.35 4.64
C LEU A 716 -6.16 -12.12 4.17
N ARG A 717 -7.17 -12.30 3.32
CA ARG A 717 -8.03 -11.19 2.88
C ARG A 717 -8.82 -10.58 4.03
N TYR A 718 -9.26 -11.42 4.96
CA TYR A 718 -10.01 -11.00 6.13
C TYR A 718 -9.10 -10.31 7.14
N VAL A 719 -7.92 -10.89 7.41
CA VAL A 719 -6.88 -10.29 8.25
C VAL A 719 -6.46 -8.91 7.71
N ASN A 720 -6.12 -8.82 6.42
CA ASN A 720 -5.73 -7.55 5.79
C ASN A 720 -6.85 -6.51 5.90
N LYS A 721 -8.12 -6.92 5.78
CA LYS A 721 -9.27 -6.03 5.94
C LYS A 721 -9.39 -5.50 7.37
N ILE A 722 -9.19 -6.34 8.39
CA ILE A 722 -9.20 -5.90 9.79
C ILE A 722 -8.08 -4.87 10.04
N LEU A 723 -6.86 -5.18 9.59
CA LEU A 723 -5.69 -4.33 9.80
C LEU A 723 -5.78 -2.98 9.07
N SER A 724 -6.44 -2.95 7.89
CA SER A 724 -6.64 -1.73 7.12
C SER A 724 -7.87 -0.90 7.56
N THR A 725 -8.70 -1.43 8.47
CA THR A 725 -9.89 -0.72 8.97
C THR A 725 -9.52 0.20 10.13
N ALA A 726 -9.69 1.52 9.95
CA ALA A 726 -9.33 2.54 10.95
C ALA A 726 -10.36 2.69 12.08
N ASN A 727 -11.66 2.62 11.78
CA ASN A 727 -12.74 2.86 12.73
C ASN A 727 -12.94 1.66 13.70
N PHE A 728 -13.07 1.95 15.00
CA PHE A 728 -13.30 0.94 16.05
C PHE A 728 -14.54 0.08 15.79
N HIS A 729 -15.67 0.69 15.43
CA HIS A 729 -16.93 -0.04 15.26
C HIS A 729 -16.86 -0.98 14.05
N ASP A 730 -16.38 -0.50 12.92
CA ASP A 730 -16.24 -1.33 11.71
C ASP A 730 -15.29 -2.50 11.96
N ARG A 731 -14.19 -2.24 12.68
CA ARG A 731 -13.24 -3.27 13.12
C ARG A 731 -13.89 -4.27 14.08
N TRP A 732 -14.66 -3.81 15.06
CA TRP A 732 -15.43 -4.65 15.99
C TRP A 732 -16.47 -5.51 15.26
N VAL A 733 -17.20 -4.94 14.29
CA VAL A 733 -18.15 -5.67 13.44
C VAL A 733 -17.43 -6.74 12.63
N LEU A 734 -16.28 -6.39 12.02
CA LEU A 734 -15.48 -7.35 11.27
C LEU A 734 -15.04 -8.51 12.15
N MET A 735 -14.64 -8.26 13.41
CA MET A 735 -14.22 -9.28 14.38
C MET A 735 -15.37 -10.15 14.93
N GLY A 736 -16.59 -10.03 14.41
CA GLY A 736 -17.75 -10.83 14.84
C GLY A 736 -18.64 -10.12 15.85
N GLY A 737 -18.34 -8.88 16.21
CA GLY A 737 -19.15 -8.07 17.12
C GLY A 737 -19.46 -8.79 18.43
N ARG A 738 -20.74 -9.08 18.69
CA ARG A 738 -21.17 -9.82 19.89
C ARG A 738 -21.01 -11.35 19.76
N GLU A 739 -20.91 -11.87 18.54
CA GLU A 739 -20.72 -13.30 18.28
C GLU A 739 -19.24 -13.71 18.40
N ALA A 740 -18.31 -12.75 18.32
CA ALA A 740 -16.86 -12.92 18.50
C ALA A 740 -16.49 -13.74 19.75
N ILE A 741 -17.30 -13.65 20.80
CA ILE A 741 -17.04 -14.16 22.15
C ILE A 741 -17.30 -15.67 22.26
N HIS A 742 -17.96 -16.25 21.26
CA HIS A 742 -18.19 -17.69 21.22
C HIS A 742 -17.13 -18.40 20.36
N HIS A 743 -16.28 -17.65 19.69
CA HIS A 743 -15.33 -18.14 18.72
C HIS A 743 -13.89 -18.22 19.27
N GLU A 744 -13.68 -19.09 20.26
CA GLU A 744 -12.33 -19.46 20.73
C GLU A 744 -11.88 -20.76 20.06
N CYS A 745 -10.76 -20.72 19.33
CA CYS A 745 -10.15 -21.93 18.78
C CYS A 745 -8.64 -21.79 18.72
N ASN A 746 -7.90 -22.68 19.39
CA ASN A 746 -6.47 -22.80 19.19
C ASN A 746 -6.26 -23.62 17.92
N TRP A 747 -6.11 -22.94 16.79
CA TRP A 747 -6.28 -23.55 15.48
C TRP A 747 -4.95 -24.00 14.86
N LEU A 748 -4.21 -23.06 14.27
CA LEU A 748 -2.94 -23.37 13.63
C LEU A 748 -1.85 -23.56 14.69
N TYR A 749 -1.87 -22.74 15.75
CA TYR A 749 -0.91 -22.87 16.85
C TYR A 749 -1.00 -24.25 17.55
N GLU A 750 -2.20 -24.73 17.90
CA GLU A 750 -2.36 -26.08 18.48
C GLU A 750 -1.89 -27.17 17.52
N THR A 751 -2.08 -26.97 16.21
CA THR A 751 -1.61 -27.93 15.21
C THR A 751 -0.09 -27.98 15.16
N PHE A 752 0.61 -26.85 15.26
CA PHE A 752 2.07 -26.84 15.41
C PHE A 752 2.52 -27.58 16.67
N GLN A 753 1.87 -27.33 17.81
CA GLN A 753 2.19 -28.01 19.08
C GLN A 753 1.91 -29.53 19.00
N THR A 754 0.83 -29.92 18.35
CA THR A 754 0.47 -31.32 18.15
C THR A 754 1.46 -32.01 17.22
N TYR A 755 1.82 -31.38 16.11
CA TYR A 755 2.82 -31.88 15.18
C TYR A 755 4.18 -32.09 15.86
N LYS A 756 4.63 -31.10 16.63
CA LYS A 756 5.83 -31.19 17.48
C LYS A 756 5.79 -32.42 18.39
N ASN A 757 4.68 -32.65 19.09
CA ASN A 757 4.52 -33.80 19.99
C ASN A 757 4.48 -35.14 19.24
N LEU A 758 3.79 -35.23 18.10
CA LEU A 758 3.72 -36.44 17.28
C LEU A 758 5.06 -36.77 16.63
N PHE A 759 5.81 -35.77 16.17
CA PHE A 759 7.15 -35.94 15.63
C PHE A 759 8.11 -36.58 16.65
N LEU A 760 8.06 -36.11 17.91
CA LEU A 760 8.82 -36.71 19.02
C LEU A 760 8.45 -38.18 19.27
N LEU A 761 7.18 -38.55 19.10
CA LEU A 761 6.73 -39.93 19.27
C LEU A 761 7.17 -40.82 18.11
N ARG A 762 7.13 -40.32 16.86
CA ARG A 762 7.56 -41.05 15.65
C ARG A 762 9.08 -41.30 15.64
N GLN A 763 9.89 -40.36 16.11
CA GLN A 763 11.36 -40.48 16.08
C GLN A 763 12.01 -41.20 17.28
N LYS A 764 11.27 -41.50 18.36
CA LYS A 764 11.77 -42.31 19.50
C LYS A 764 12.28 -43.72 19.13
N GLY A 765 12.19 -44.13 17.86
CA GLY A 765 12.71 -45.41 17.34
C GLY A 765 13.90 -45.31 16.36
N GLN A 766 14.40 -44.13 15.99
CA GLN A 766 15.47 -43.97 14.97
C GLN A 766 16.53 -42.94 15.38
N ALA A 767 17.18 -43.14 16.52
CA ALA A 767 18.35 -42.35 16.90
C ALA A 767 19.62 -42.93 16.22
N SER A 768 19.90 -42.51 14.99
CA SER A 768 21.24 -42.71 14.41
C SER A 768 21.58 -41.63 13.38
N GLY A 769 22.45 -40.70 13.79
CA GLY A 769 23.28 -39.90 12.89
C GLY A 769 22.87 -38.44 12.72
N ILE A 770 23.19 -37.59 13.70
CA ILE A 770 23.38 -36.16 13.43
C ILE A 770 24.90 -35.95 13.36
N GLY A 771 25.41 -35.80 12.14
CA GLY A 771 26.81 -35.48 11.89
C GLY A 771 27.15 -34.05 12.34
N ARG A 772 28.45 -33.74 12.48
CA ARG A 772 28.94 -32.37 12.71
C ARG A 772 28.41 -31.44 11.62
N VAL A 773 27.59 -30.46 11.98
CA VAL A 773 27.12 -29.41 11.05
C VAL A 773 28.18 -28.31 10.99
N THR A 774 28.55 -27.94 9.78
CA THR A 774 29.60 -26.95 9.47
C THR A 774 28.93 -25.59 9.23
N LYS A 775 29.61 -24.46 9.47
CA LYS A 775 29.02 -23.13 9.24
C LYS A 775 28.64 -22.95 7.74
N PRO A 776 27.54 -22.27 7.42
CA PRO A 776 27.27 -21.80 6.05
C PRO A 776 28.46 -20.95 5.57
N GLY A 777 29.17 -21.42 4.54
CA GLY A 777 30.43 -20.85 4.04
C GLY A 777 31.68 -21.74 4.17
N ASP A 778 31.67 -22.75 5.05
CA ASP A 778 32.79 -23.70 5.24
C ASP A 778 32.64 -25.00 4.41
N LEU A 779 31.48 -25.19 3.77
CA LEU A 779 31.16 -26.32 2.89
C LEU A 779 31.38 -25.96 1.42
N LYS A 780 31.76 -26.95 0.61
CA LYS A 780 32.00 -26.75 -0.83
C LYS A 780 30.65 -26.57 -1.56
N GLU A 781 30.66 -25.83 -2.67
CA GLU A 781 29.51 -25.58 -3.57
C GLU A 781 28.79 -26.85 -4.11
N ASP A 782 29.29 -28.05 -3.83
CA ASP A 782 28.77 -29.33 -4.33
C ASP A 782 27.76 -30.01 -3.37
N ASP A 783 27.43 -29.39 -2.23
CA ASP A 783 26.40 -29.91 -1.33
C ASP A 783 24.99 -29.47 -1.79
N SER A 784 24.16 -30.46 -2.14
CA SER A 784 22.84 -30.34 -2.77
C SER A 784 21.72 -29.66 -1.95
N LEU A 785 22.05 -28.94 -0.89
CA LEU A 785 21.10 -28.37 0.06
C LEU A 785 20.77 -26.92 -0.30
N SER A 786 19.50 -26.52 -0.11
CA SER A 786 19.10 -25.12 -0.37
C SER A 786 19.71 -24.18 0.69
N THR A 787 19.96 -22.92 0.33
CA THR A 787 20.50 -21.93 1.28
C THR A 787 19.68 -21.85 2.58
N VAL A 788 18.35 -21.87 2.47
CA VAL A 788 17.42 -21.80 3.61
C VAL A 788 17.51 -23.02 4.53
N GLU A 789 17.67 -24.20 3.94
CA GLU A 789 17.88 -25.46 4.69
C GLU A 789 19.15 -25.38 5.55
N ARG A 790 20.27 -24.89 4.99
CA ARG A 790 21.52 -24.70 5.73
C ARG A 790 21.37 -23.69 6.88
N LEU A 791 20.65 -22.59 6.64
CA LEU A 791 20.38 -21.59 7.67
C LEU A 791 19.57 -22.17 8.82
N TRP A 792 18.51 -22.92 8.49
CA TRP A 792 17.67 -23.57 9.48
C TRP A 792 18.47 -24.60 10.30
N GLU A 793 19.21 -25.49 9.64
CA GLU A 793 20.07 -26.49 10.30
C GLU A 793 21.11 -25.83 11.21
N TRP A 794 21.79 -24.78 10.76
CA TRP A 794 22.81 -24.11 11.56
C TRP A 794 22.24 -23.48 12.83
N SER A 795 21.10 -22.79 12.72
CA SER A 795 20.40 -22.19 13.86
C SER A 795 19.97 -23.25 14.88
N HIS A 796 19.59 -24.45 14.42
CA HIS A 796 19.12 -25.55 15.27
C HIS A 796 20.27 -26.38 15.89
N VAL A 797 21.34 -26.65 15.14
CA VAL A 797 22.44 -27.52 15.58
C VAL A 797 23.38 -26.84 16.57
N LYS A 798 23.63 -25.53 16.49
CA LYS A 798 24.52 -24.85 17.45
C LYS A 798 23.99 -24.82 18.89
N HIS A 799 22.70 -25.09 19.09
CA HIS A 799 22.10 -25.24 20.43
C HIS A 799 22.51 -26.57 21.12
N TYR A 800 23.07 -27.53 20.38
CA TYR A 800 23.41 -28.89 20.82
C TYR A 800 24.64 -28.98 21.73
N GLU A 801 25.63 -28.09 21.60
CA GLU A 801 26.94 -28.24 22.27
C GLU A 801 26.90 -28.02 23.79
N GLY A 802 25.78 -27.57 24.36
CA GLY A 802 25.63 -27.26 25.79
C GLY A 802 24.73 -28.19 26.63
N TRP A 803 23.85 -28.98 26.00
CA TRP A 803 22.82 -29.76 26.69
C TRP A 803 22.90 -31.24 26.28
N GLY A 804 23.39 -32.11 27.17
CA GLY A 804 23.51 -33.57 26.92
C GLY A 804 22.17 -34.26 26.58
N GLU A 805 22.21 -35.58 26.35
CA GLU A 805 21.23 -36.59 25.82
C GLU A 805 19.68 -36.33 25.85
N GLN A 806 19.16 -35.30 26.51
CA GLN A 806 17.79 -34.76 26.38
C GLN A 806 17.58 -33.93 25.09
N SER A 807 18.60 -33.81 24.23
CA SER A 807 18.74 -32.87 23.10
C SER A 807 17.95 -33.18 21.82
N PHE A 808 17.06 -34.17 21.84
CA PHE A 808 16.27 -34.55 20.65
C PHE A 808 15.22 -33.50 20.25
N ARG A 809 14.92 -32.55 21.15
CA ARG A 809 13.88 -31.52 20.97
C ARG A 809 14.30 -30.37 20.04
N CYS A 810 15.60 -30.14 19.85
CA CYS A 810 16.10 -28.90 19.24
C CYS A 810 16.20 -28.91 17.70
N ASN A 811 15.76 -30.00 17.05
CA ASN A 811 15.68 -30.12 15.57
C ASN A 811 14.23 -30.01 15.06
N MET A 812 13.33 -29.44 15.86
CA MET A 812 11.92 -29.34 15.52
C MET A 812 11.58 -27.93 15.07
N ALA A 813 10.91 -27.85 13.92
CA ALA A 813 10.25 -26.62 13.52
C ALA A 813 9.25 -26.19 14.62
N MET A 814 9.12 -24.89 14.84
CA MET A 814 8.25 -24.28 15.84
C MET A 814 8.63 -24.57 17.31
N GLU A 815 9.90 -24.84 17.61
CA GLU A 815 10.35 -24.83 19.00
C GLU A 815 10.30 -23.41 19.58
N ASP A 816 9.83 -23.27 20.82
CA ASP A 816 9.64 -21.97 21.48
C ASP A 816 10.97 -21.23 21.67
N LEU A 817 12.06 -21.99 21.81
CA LEU A 817 13.42 -21.46 21.89
C LEU A 817 13.79 -20.60 20.67
N PHE A 818 13.27 -20.92 19.48
CA PHE A 818 13.60 -20.19 18.25
C PHE A 818 12.59 -19.08 17.91
N ARG A 819 11.60 -18.84 18.79
CA ARG A 819 10.58 -17.80 18.61
C ARG A 819 11.19 -16.43 18.35
N SER A 820 12.21 -16.06 19.13
CA SER A 820 12.88 -14.78 18.94
C SER A 820 13.58 -14.67 17.58
N LEU A 821 14.10 -15.76 17.04
CA LEU A 821 14.70 -15.78 15.70
C LEU A 821 13.65 -15.65 14.61
N ARG A 822 12.51 -16.35 14.77
CA ARG A 822 11.36 -16.23 13.86
C ARG A 822 10.80 -14.82 13.82
N SER A 823 10.81 -14.09 14.93
CA SER A 823 10.41 -12.66 14.95
C SER A 823 11.36 -11.76 14.14
N CYS A 824 12.60 -12.19 13.90
CA CYS A 824 13.55 -11.51 13.03
C CYS A 824 13.51 -12.03 11.59
N GLY A 825 12.62 -12.98 11.26
CA GLY A 825 12.46 -13.52 9.91
C GLY A 825 13.66 -14.32 9.37
N TYR A 826 14.49 -14.91 10.23
CA TYR A 826 15.78 -15.51 9.82
C TYR A 826 15.68 -16.59 8.72
N VAL A 827 14.54 -17.28 8.61
CA VAL A 827 14.26 -18.29 7.57
C VAL A 827 13.85 -17.71 6.21
N PHE A 828 13.73 -16.39 6.10
CA PHE A 828 13.39 -15.69 4.87
C PHE A 828 14.58 -15.02 4.21
N TRP A 829 15.63 -14.71 4.99
CA TRP A 829 16.76 -13.93 4.53
C TRP A 829 17.74 -14.71 3.66
N ASP A 830 18.35 -14.02 2.71
CA ASP A 830 19.45 -14.56 1.94
C ASP A 830 20.69 -14.71 2.83
N GLU A 831 21.47 -15.76 2.60
CA GLU A 831 22.74 -15.98 3.31
C GLU A 831 23.65 -14.75 3.21
N GLY A 832 23.69 -14.09 2.05
CA GLY A 832 24.46 -12.85 1.87
C GLY A 832 24.04 -11.71 2.81
N ARG A 833 22.75 -11.58 3.16
CA ARG A 833 22.28 -10.61 4.17
C ARG A 833 22.78 -11.03 5.54
N LEU A 834 22.53 -12.28 5.92
CA LEU A 834 22.89 -12.83 7.23
C LEU A 834 24.41 -12.77 7.49
N THR A 835 25.23 -13.06 6.49
CA THR A 835 26.69 -12.92 6.58
C THR A 835 27.10 -11.46 6.84
N ARG A 836 26.47 -10.49 6.16
CA ARG A 836 26.84 -9.07 6.28
C ARG A 836 26.50 -8.46 7.64
N ILE A 837 25.36 -8.85 8.21
CA ILE A 837 24.99 -8.43 9.58
C ILE A 837 25.75 -9.20 10.66
N GLY A 838 26.66 -10.10 10.29
CA GLY A 838 27.43 -10.89 11.24
C GLY A 838 26.60 -11.94 11.98
N TRP A 839 25.48 -12.39 11.42
CA TRP A 839 24.58 -13.39 12.03
C TRP A 839 25.32 -14.67 12.44
N PHE A 840 26.29 -15.11 11.64
CA PHE A 840 27.08 -16.34 11.89
C PHE A 840 28.29 -16.16 12.81
N ASP A 841 28.67 -14.91 13.07
CA ASP A 841 29.79 -14.55 13.94
C ASP A 841 29.34 -14.32 15.38
N GLN A 842 28.07 -13.96 15.56
CA GLN A 842 27.41 -13.89 16.86
C GLN A 842 26.88 -15.28 17.24
N SER A 843 26.96 -15.62 18.53
CA SER A 843 26.21 -16.77 19.04
C SER A 843 24.74 -16.37 19.03
N VAL A 844 23.94 -17.05 18.22
CA VAL A 844 22.48 -16.85 18.13
C VAL A 844 21.81 -16.97 19.51
N HIS A 845 22.44 -17.70 20.45
CA HIS A 845 21.99 -17.87 21.84
C HIS A 845 22.49 -16.78 22.79
N ASP A 846 23.52 -16.01 22.40
CA ASP A 846 24.02 -14.86 23.16
C ASP A 846 23.30 -13.57 22.74
N LEU A 847 22.48 -13.63 21.69
CA LEU A 847 21.50 -12.59 21.40
C LEU A 847 20.49 -12.61 22.55
N ASP A 848 20.58 -11.62 23.45
CA ASP A 848 19.57 -11.34 24.47
C ASP A 848 18.33 -10.75 23.79
N LEU A 849 17.69 -11.58 22.98
CA LEU A 849 16.43 -11.28 22.33
C LEU A 849 15.34 -11.45 23.39
N ASP A 850 15.30 -10.56 24.40
CA ASP A 850 14.14 -10.39 25.29
C ASP A 850 12.98 -9.77 24.49
N ILE A 851 12.48 -10.57 23.56
CA ILE A 851 11.28 -10.35 22.79
C ILE A 851 10.11 -10.95 23.58
N GLY A 852 10.02 -10.65 24.87
CA GLY A 852 8.69 -10.56 25.43
C GLY A 852 8.00 -9.46 24.62
N ASP A 853 7.15 -9.87 23.66
CA ASP A 853 6.56 -8.96 22.69
C ASP A 853 5.97 -7.78 23.45
N GLU A 854 6.28 -6.54 23.04
CA GLU A 854 5.78 -5.33 23.71
C GLU A 854 4.25 -5.39 23.88
N ILE A 855 3.57 -6.05 22.94
CA ILE A 855 2.14 -6.36 22.95
C ILE A 855 1.74 -7.08 24.26
N TYR A 856 2.51 -8.07 24.70
CA TYR A 856 2.25 -8.85 25.91
C TYR A 856 2.74 -8.15 27.17
N LYS A 857 3.85 -7.39 27.08
CA LYS A 857 4.39 -6.58 28.18
C LYS A 857 3.45 -5.43 28.54
N ASN A 858 2.73 -4.86 27.56
CA ASN A 858 1.81 -3.74 27.73
C ASN A 858 0.39 -4.16 28.12
N ALA A 859 0.06 -5.45 28.10
CA ALA A 859 -1.23 -5.93 28.56
C ALA A 859 -1.43 -5.60 30.06
N PRO A 860 -2.59 -5.06 30.48
CA PRO A 860 -2.83 -4.67 31.88
C PRO A 860 -2.66 -5.88 32.81
N SER A 861 -2.38 -5.66 34.10
CA SER A 861 -2.39 -6.78 35.05
C SER A 861 -3.78 -7.42 35.12
N LEU A 862 -3.87 -8.73 35.39
CA LEU A 862 -5.15 -9.44 35.53
C LEU A 862 -6.11 -8.73 36.51
N ARG A 863 -5.59 -8.17 37.61
CA ARG A 863 -6.39 -7.40 38.57
C ARG A 863 -6.95 -6.09 37.99
N SER A 864 -6.22 -5.45 37.09
CA SER A 864 -6.65 -4.22 36.42
C SER A 864 -7.71 -4.54 35.36
N GLU A 865 -7.53 -5.63 34.63
CA GLU A 865 -8.49 -6.18 33.67
C GLU A 865 -9.80 -6.58 34.37
N GLU A 866 -9.75 -7.36 35.45
CA GLU A 866 -10.92 -7.72 36.25
C GLU A 866 -11.69 -6.50 36.76
N ARG A 867 -10.99 -5.44 37.19
CA ARG A 867 -11.63 -4.18 37.61
C ARG A 867 -12.34 -3.49 36.45
N SER A 868 -11.70 -3.46 35.28
CA SER A 868 -12.31 -2.92 34.06
C SER A 868 -13.56 -3.70 33.68
N TRP A 869 -13.52 -5.04 33.73
CA TRP A 869 -14.69 -5.87 33.47
C TRP A 869 -15.81 -5.59 34.46
N ILE A 870 -15.54 -5.57 35.77
CA ILE A 870 -16.60 -5.28 36.77
C ILE A 870 -17.32 -3.96 36.46
N ILE A 871 -16.57 -2.91 36.10
CA ILE A 871 -17.14 -1.60 35.76
C ILE A 871 -17.99 -1.70 34.48
N ARG A 872 -17.43 -2.22 33.39
CA ARG A 872 -18.11 -2.33 32.09
C ARG A 872 -19.29 -3.31 32.13
N SER A 873 -19.21 -4.40 32.88
CA SER A 873 -20.30 -5.34 33.15
C SER A 873 -21.44 -4.66 33.91
N GLY A 874 -21.12 -3.76 34.84
CA GLY A 874 -22.11 -2.88 35.48
C GLY A 874 -22.83 -2.00 34.45
N LEU A 875 -22.08 -1.33 33.56
CA LEU A 875 -22.67 -0.57 32.46
C LEU A 875 -23.55 -1.47 31.58
N TYR A 876 -23.08 -2.66 31.23
CA TYR A 876 -23.85 -3.61 30.42
C TYR A 876 -25.19 -3.98 31.06
N GLN A 877 -25.23 -4.19 32.39
CA GLN A 877 -26.47 -4.44 33.13
C GLN A 877 -27.42 -3.22 33.12
N GLU A 878 -26.89 -2.00 33.03
CA GLU A 878 -27.65 -0.77 32.82
C GLU A 878 -28.17 -0.60 31.36
N GLY A 879 -27.90 -1.55 30.47
CA GLY A 879 -28.34 -1.53 29.07
C GLY A 879 -27.40 -0.82 28.10
N LYS A 880 -26.20 -0.43 28.57
CA LYS A 880 -25.16 0.25 27.80
C LYS A 880 -24.31 -0.72 26.97
N ARG A 881 -23.88 -0.36 25.76
CA ARG A 881 -23.04 -1.21 24.85
C ARG A 881 -21.98 -0.35 24.12
N GLY A 882 -21.07 -0.98 23.37
CA GLY A 882 -20.05 -0.32 22.53
C GLY A 882 -18.83 0.24 23.25
N TYR A 883 -18.18 1.27 22.70
CA TYR A 883 -16.87 1.76 23.15
C TYR A 883 -16.91 2.41 24.55
N TRP A 884 -15.88 2.12 25.36
CA TRP A 884 -15.63 2.62 26.70
C TRP A 884 -14.24 3.27 26.78
N ASP A 885 -14.19 4.56 27.08
CA ASP A 885 -12.96 5.36 27.17
C ASP A 885 -12.23 5.26 28.52
N GLY A 886 -12.71 4.41 29.43
CA GLY A 886 -12.14 4.22 30.77
C GLY A 886 -12.82 5.02 31.88
N ASN A 887 -13.79 5.89 31.56
CA ASN A 887 -14.54 6.63 32.57
C ASN A 887 -15.90 5.96 32.86
N PRO A 888 -16.24 5.67 34.14
CA PRO A 888 -17.52 5.05 34.50
C PRO A 888 -18.74 5.97 34.30
N GLU A 889 -18.53 7.29 34.18
CA GLU A 889 -19.58 8.30 33.99
C GLU A 889 -19.80 8.70 32.52
N THR A 890 -18.88 8.35 31.62
CA THR A 890 -19.01 8.56 30.17
C THR A 890 -19.81 7.43 29.54
N THR A 891 -20.71 7.83 28.67
CA THR A 891 -21.76 7.01 28.08
C THR A 891 -21.23 6.06 27.02
N ALA A 892 -21.32 4.79 27.36
CA ALA A 892 -21.39 3.65 26.46
C ALA A 892 -22.27 3.89 25.23
N VAL A 893 -21.67 3.66 24.09
CA VAL A 893 -22.25 3.89 22.78
C VAL A 893 -22.89 2.60 22.22
N ASP A 894 -24.17 2.28 22.46
CA ASP A 894 -24.80 1.12 21.78
C ASP A 894 -24.97 1.42 20.28
N PRO A 895 -24.27 0.72 19.36
CA PRO A 895 -24.43 0.94 17.92
C PRO A 895 -25.67 0.20 17.40
N SER A 896 -26.18 -0.82 18.10
CA SER A 896 -27.27 -1.67 17.62
C SER A 896 -28.66 -1.01 17.68
N GLN A 897 -28.80 0.11 18.39
CA GLN A 897 -30.06 0.88 18.44
C GLN A 897 -30.27 1.83 17.25
N GLU A 898 -29.21 2.32 16.59
CA GLU A 898 -29.37 3.15 15.40
C GLU A 898 -29.89 2.33 14.19
N TRP A 899 -29.61 1.03 14.13
CA TRP A 899 -29.98 0.18 12.99
C TRP A 899 -31.35 -0.51 13.08
N ARG A 900 -31.90 -0.74 14.29
CA ARG A 900 -33.27 -1.28 14.41
C ARG A 900 -34.34 -0.30 13.93
N LEU A 901 -34.02 0.99 13.85
CA LEU A 901 -34.89 2.01 13.26
C LEU A 901 -34.71 2.13 11.74
N ALA A 902 -33.58 1.68 11.18
CA ALA A 902 -33.32 1.72 9.74
C ALA A 902 -33.78 0.46 8.98
N ALA A 903 -34.08 -0.65 9.68
CA ALA A 903 -34.53 -1.91 9.06
C ALA A 903 -36.08 -2.03 8.91
N TYR A 904 -36.82 -0.94 9.16
CA TYR A 904 -38.28 -0.88 8.97
C TYR A 904 -38.75 0.32 8.13
N ASP A 905 -37.85 0.99 7.40
CA ASP A 905 -38.18 2.02 6.40
C ASP A 905 -37.65 1.64 4.99
#